data_AF-A0A158QI68-F1
#
_entry.id   AF-A0A158QI68-F1
#
_cell.length_a   1.000
_cell.length_b   1.000
_cell.length_c   1.000
_cell.angle_alpha   90.00
_cell.angle_beta   90.00
_cell.angle_gamma   90.00
#
_symmetry.space_group_name_H-M   'P 1'
#
loop_
_entity.id
_entity.type
_entity.pdbx_description
1 polymer ?
#
loop_
_entity_poly.entity_id
_entity_poly.type
_entity_poly.pdbx_seq_one_letter_code
_entity_poly.pdbx_strand_id
1 'polypeptide(L)'
;MNDILIELANVDLSTSGAANKSVIDMINQLSENGNWEHCANFIISNFERASTQNEITNFTSNAAFYACCASIEKILKQTPTTCAVTSEEVEKMSDFLRKWVKIYIASIGGRINCTILKKKIAQCVGLAVMRYYPQNWPTIFDEILSLFTDCGVYQMHPPISDTNMVLLNLLDIFLELLNELDTNAFDRSLNLDEEQFKRTSDVKDAMRASCLPAIIEVLTRVLENLNINEPRETELISTCLGIIGRYTLWIDINLIYNEKFLMILRAYVQLTSPSVLKSVCFTLQRLFAKGMPDFPDKLSLIMSLWPDLIQKIIAVPVISKALRRTSSTQRLNHVNGCEDSEETIALILEFAKLIQMIGTNLIKSYEALAAINPSINSSTDASTWQVAYQSCVEKIEISFDIAINLVAYNDGDVAVATATFVEEYLDLLREKKPSKVQRPNRVDKRLNLTEERIFKLSQLLTVLFDNVKYPTDDPDDDLEQFESNRKVFISFIRGISRADSSLVLDGIYSLLQHTLSQLPQSNYRIEDIDELVLGRLESSLYLFFIVGELYKAPKEGYFSDSFEYGPKMREIMSMICASNISSIPFFPIQLNFFEVIGRYDRFFSTSPKYLLNILEAFLDSRGLRNSNIQVRSRCAYLFSRFIKCNKSAFVPHTEQILQQLESLLPIDPTPEIAGSSSVNGFRSSSNILNENAPRRLFSVAEQSFLYEACANLIVARAATNDGGGVPESARLFAFLLQPALVQFPEMVRQLAAEKNPEIAEARGSMIKQSTDLITRTTRVLPSSANPEPHYVQILMEVLSVLVTNLALLPPLPGAPGRGFVCAGVRAYIHRLVGYIGPDCDVLIKPSGGGLNGDTSVGHSASDLLLRAIVTATPYLVAIAIPNDPTVTLEDQDIRWKELKEHIPLFSQLVLRYKNRCLQALSECLPPLIAGTMSALAEPLDPSQMVAVRERIDLRQSLLQLLQTVGQVLSQDILVALGPDAGNILINLAGLTGDCLQSSDAVGMKFGFTFFLTCIQRFASTEDAFYEGFLLPHLLPLAFLSPARQEFILTDAQFSQTLNEAASCIYAINTARGEIFQQFLRRTFLPQQNLAQNMIELFIEKLSTLSLKDFQVFVQNFYSSFR
;
A
#
# COMPACT_ATOMS: atom_id res chain seq x y z
N MET A 1 52.16 1.55 -12.07
CA MET A 1 51.28 0.47 -11.56
C MET A 1 51.76 -0.07 -10.23
N ASN A 2 52.95 -0.69 -10.14
CA ASN A 2 53.48 -1.12 -8.83
C ASN A 2 53.64 0.04 -7.83
N ASP A 3 54.04 1.23 -8.30
CA ASP A 3 54.16 2.41 -7.43
C ASP A 3 52.79 2.88 -6.88
N ILE A 4 51.74 2.84 -7.71
CA ILE A 4 50.35 3.15 -7.30
C ILE A 4 49.87 2.12 -6.26
N LEU A 5 50.19 0.84 -6.45
CA LEU A 5 49.84 -0.22 -5.50
C LEU A 5 50.58 -0.07 -4.17
N ILE A 6 51.84 0.38 -4.19
CA ILE A 6 52.63 0.67 -2.99
C ILE A 6 52.08 1.92 -2.27
N GLU A 7 51.71 2.97 -3.00
CA GLU A 7 51.09 4.17 -2.42
C GLU A 7 49.74 3.83 -1.77
N LEU A 8 48.86 3.12 -2.47
CA LEU A 8 47.58 2.64 -1.93
C LEU A 8 47.78 1.70 -0.73
N ALA A 9 48.88 0.94 -0.71
CA ALA A 9 49.20 0.07 0.40
C ALA A 9 49.50 0.80 1.71
N ASN A 10 49.89 2.08 1.61
CA ASN A 10 50.28 2.93 2.73
C ASN A 10 49.20 3.97 3.11
N VAL A 11 48.02 3.93 2.49
CA VAL A 11 46.92 4.87 2.76
C VAL A 11 46.25 4.55 4.09
N ASP A 12 46.28 5.52 5.00
CA ASP A 12 45.63 5.45 6.31
C ASP A 12 44.15 5.89 6.20
N LEU A 13 43.23 4.91 6.24
CA LEU A 13 41.78 5.08 6.01
C LEU A 13 41.07 5.94 7.08
N SER A 14 41.80 6.42 8.08
CA SER A 14 41.31 7.22 9.21
C SER A 14 41.31 8.75 8.97
N THR A 15 41.83 9.22 7.83
CA THR A 15 42.07 10.66 7.59
C THR A 15 41.10 11.29 6.59
N SER A 16 40.58 12.49 6.92
CA SER A 16 39.43 13.15 6.27
C SER A 16 39.76 13.88 4.95
N GLY A 17 38.89 13.69 3.94
CA GLY A 17 38.46 14.71 2.97
C GLY A 17 39.33 14.91 1.72
N ALA A 18 40.59 15.33 1.87
CA ALA A 18 41.43 15.75 0.73
C ALA A 18 42.21 14.60 0.07
N ALA A 19 42.58 13.57 0.83
CA ALA A 19 43.25 12.37 0.31
C ALA A 19 42.32 11.49 -0.54
N ASN A 20 40.99 11.60 -0.35
CA ASN A 20 40.01 10.73 -1.01
C ASN A 20 39.93 10.93 -2.53
N LYS A 21 40.14 12.15 -3.05
CA LYS A 21 40.06 12.40 -4.50
C LYS A 21 41.25 11.78 -5.24
N SER A 22 42.46 11.89 -4.69
CA SER A 22 43.66 11.25 -5.25
C SER A 22 43.58 9.73 -5.18
N VAL A 23 43.02 9.17 -4.11
CA VAL A 23 42.76 7.72 -3.98
C VAL A 23 41.72 7.24 -4.99
N ILE A 24 40.63 7.99 -5.20
CA ILE A 24 39.62 7.68 -6.22
C ILE A 24 40.23 7.75 -7.63
N ASP A 25 41.07 8.74 -7.93
CA ASP A 25 41.75 8.85 -9.22
C ASP A 25 42.73 7.68 -9.44
N MET A 26 43.48 7.26 -8.41
CA MET A 26 44.33 6.07 -8.45
C MET A 26 43.52 4.78 -8.67
N ILE A 27 42.38 4.62 -7.99
CA ILE A 27 41.48 3.47 -8.17
C ILE A 27 40.89 3.48 -9.59
N ASN A 28 40.50 4.65 -10.10
CA ASN A 28 39.97 4.78 -11.45
C ASN A 28 41.02 4.39 -12.50
N GLN A 29 42.28 4.82 -12.35
CA GLN A 29 43.40 4.40 -13.19
C GLN A 29 43.68 2.89 -13.11
N LEU A 30 43.64 2.30 -11.92
CA LEU A 30 43.74 0.83 -11.74
C LEU A 30 42.58 0.08 -12.40
N SER A 31 41.42 0.72 -12.53
CA SER A 31 40.21 0.16 -13.14
C SER A 31 40.13 0.37 -14.66
N GLU A 32 41.10 1.05 -15.29
CA GLU A 32 41.16 1.18 -16.75
C GLU A 32 41.42 -0.19 -17.43
N ASN A 33 40.87 -0.37 -18.64
CA ASN A 33 40.88 -1.66 -19.34
C ASN A 33 42.31 -2.19 -19.53
N GLY A 34 42.58 -3.41 -19.04
CA GLY A 34 43.86 -4.12 -19.21
C GLY A 34 44.75 -4.21 -17.97
N ASN A 35 44.40 -3.52 -16.87
CA ASN A 35 45.22 -3.49 -15.65
C ASN A 35 44.95 -4.63 -14.65
N TRP A 36 43.97 -5.50 -14.92
CA TRP A 36 43.56 -6.57 -14.01
C TRP A 36 44.64 -7.64 -13.81
N GLU A 37 45.51 -7.90 -14.80
CA GLU A 37 46.61 -8.87 -14.68
C GLU A 37 47.63 -8.45 -13.62
N HIS A 38 47.94 -7.15 -13.53
CA HIS A 38 48.83 -6.61 -12.50
C HIS A 38 48.20 -6.73 -11.11
N CYS A 39 46.89 -6.48 -11.01
CA CYS A 39 46.13 -6.63 -9.76
C CYS A 39 46.08 -8.10 -9.30
N ALA A 40 45.86 -9.03 -10.23
CA ALA A 40 45.88 -10.47 -9.98
C ALA A 40 47.25 -10.94 -9.46
N ASN A 41 48.34 -10.54 -10.12
CA ASN A 41 49.70 -10.88 -9.70
C ASN A 41 50.07 -10.28 -8.33
N PHE A 42 49.62 -9.06 -8.05
CA PHE A 42 49.81 -8.42 -6.74
C PHE A 42 49.11 -9.20 -5.63
N ILE A 43 47.85 -9.61 -5.84
CA ILE A 43 47.09 -10.44 -4.90
C ILE A 43 47.84 -11.75 -4.61
N ILE A 44 48.22 -12.50 -5.66
CA ILE A 44 48.91 -13.79 -5.50
C ILE A 44 50.25 -13.63 -4.76
N SER A 45 51.08 -12.69 -5.19
CA SER A 45 52.44 -12.52 -4.63
C SER A 45 52.43 -12.14 -3.15
N ASN A 46 51.45 -11.36 -2.71
CA ASN A 46 51.32 -10.99 -1.29
C ASN A 46 50.83 -12.17 -0.45
N PHE A 47 49.87 -12.96 -0.95
CA PHE A 47 49.39 -14.14 -0.23
C PHE A 47 50.40 -15.28 -0.18
N GLU A 48 51.23 -15.48 -1.21
CA GLU A 48 52.33 -16.45 -1.16
C GLU A 48 53.40 -16.11 -0.11
N ARG A 49 53.55 -14.82 0.22
CA ARG A 49 54.50 -14.33 1.24
C ARG A 49 53.92 -14.34 2.65
N ALA A 50 52.59 -14.39 2.79
CA ALA A 50 51.93 -14.38 4.09
C ALA A 50 52.06 -15.77 4.75
N SER A 51 52.69 -15.80 5.91
CA SER A 51 52.96 -17.01 6.69
C SER A 51 52.11 -17.08 7.97
N THR A 52 51.53 -15.96 8.40
CA THR A 52 50.71 -15.85 9.62
C THR A 52 49.33 -15.26 9.35
N GLN A 53 48.36 -15.54 10.24
CA GLN A 53 47.00 -15.01 10.14
C GLN A 53 46.97 -13.48 10.20
N ASN A 54 47.85 -12.87 11.00
CA ASN A 54 47.95 -11.41 11.14
C ASN A 54 48.40 -10.72 9.84
N GLU A 55 49.33 -11.32 9.10
CA GLU A 55 49.78 -10.80 7.80
C GLU A 55 48.64 -10.83 6.78
N ILE A 56 47.85 -11.92 6.77
CA ILE A 56 46.66 -12.05 5.92
C ILE A 56 45.62 -10.99 6.28
N THR A 57 45.29 -10.82 7.57
CA THR A 57 44.30 -9.83 8.00
C THR A 57 44.74 -8.41 7.64
N ASN A 58 46.00 -8.07 7.89
CA ASN A 58 46.55 -6.74 7.57
C ASN A 58 46.51 -6.44 6.07
N PHE A 59 46.81 -7.45 5.23
CA PHE A 59 46.70 -7.28 3.77
C PHE A 59 45.24 -7.12 3.33
N THR A 60 44.31 -7.90 3.89
CA THR A 60 42.88 -7.80 3.53
C THR A 60 42.19 -6.54 4.04
N SER A 61 42.77 -5.83 5.02
CA SER A 61 42.32 -4.49 5.44
C SER A 61 42.88 -3.36 4.58
N ASN A 62 43.76 -3.66 3.62
CA ASN A 62 44.44 -2.66 2.82
C ASN A 62 43.57 -2.14 1.66
N ALA A 63 43.56 -0.82 1.42
CA ALA A 63 42.87 -0.20 0.28
C ALA A 63 43.34 -0.76 -1.08
N ALA A 64 44.62 -1.10 -1.21
CA ALA A 64 45.18 -1.72 -2.42
C ALA A 64 44.50 -3.07 -2.75
N PHE A 65 44.16 -3.88 -1.74
CA PHE A 65 43.48 -5.17 -1.95
C PHE A 65 42.08 -4.94 -2.56
N TYR A 66 41.29 -4.03 -1.99
CA TYR A 66 39.95 -3.72 -2.52
C TYR A 66 40.00 -3.07 -3.90
N ALA A 67 40.99 -2.21 -4.17
CA ALA A 67 41.19 -1.63 -5.49
C ALA A 67 41.52 -2.70 -6.54
N CYS A 68 42.39 -3.66 -6.20
CA CYS A 68 42.69 -4.80 -7.06
C CYS A 68 41.47 -5.68 -7.32
N CYS A 69 40.68 -6.00 -6.29
CA CYS A 69 39.43 -6.75 -6.45
C CYS A 69 38.43 -6.00 -7.34
N ALA A 70 38.27 -4.68 -7.15
CA ALA A 70 37.36 -3.87 -7.96
C ALA A 70 37.76 -3.84 -9.45
N SER A 71 39.07 -3.78 -9.74
CA SER A 71 39.58 -3.87 -11.12
C SER A 71 39.25 -5.22 -11.76
N ILE A 72 39.42 -6.32 -11.02
CA ILE A 72 39.07 -7.68 -11.47
C ILE A 72 37.55 -7.84 -11.64
N GLU A 73 36.75 -7.32 -10.72
CA GLU A 73 35.28 -7.36 -10.83
C GLU A 73 34.78 -6.59 -12.06
N LYS A 74 35.40 -5.46 -12.40
CA LYS A 74 34.99 -4.63 -13.54
C LYS A 74 35.18 -5.38 -14.86
N ILE A 75 36.29 -6.08 -15.05
CA ILE A 75 36.47 -6.93 -16.23
C ILE A 75 35.47 -8.08 -16.23
N LEU A 76 35.22 -8.72 -15.08
CA LEU A 76 34.29 -9.85 -15.02
C LEU A 76 32.80 -9.46 -15.20
N LYS A 77 32.42 -8.21 -14.87
CA LYS A 77 31.04 -7.69 -15.04
C LYS A 77 30.73 -7.20 -16.46
N GLN A 78 31.75 -6.98 -17.31
CA GLN A 78 31.53 -6.59 -18.69
C GLN A 78 30.85 -7.73 -19.46
N THR A 79 29.81 -7.42 -20.23
CA THR A 79 29.10 -8.38 -21.06
C THR A 79 29.92 -8.76 -22.29
N PRO A 80 29.77 -9.98 -22.83
CA PRO A 80 30.43 -10.39 -24.08
C PRO A 80 30.07 -9.48 -25.28
N THR A 81 28.92 -8.80 -25.20
CA THR A 81 28.43 -7.83 -26.19
C THR A 81 29.20 -6.50 -26.14
N THR A 82 29.63 -6.07 -24.95
CA THR A 82 30.37 -4.82 -24.74
C THR A 82 31.89 -5.00 -24.84
N CYS A 83 32.41 -6.17 -24.49
CA CYS A 83 33.82 -6.53 -24.61
C CYS A 83 33.95 -7.98 -25.09
N ALA A 84 34.55 -8.18 -26.27
CA ALA A 84 34.76 -9.51 -26.83
C ALA A 84 35.74 -10.32 -25.97
N VAL A 85 35.35 -11.54 -25.59
CA VAL A 85 36.17 -12.45 -24.80
C VAL A 85 37.25 -13.08 -25.68
N THR A 86 38.51 -13.00 -25.25
CA THR A 86 39.65 -13.64 -25.94
C THR A 86 40.07 -14.93 -25.24
N SER A 87 40.64 -15.88 -25.99
CA SER A 87 41.11 -17.15 -25.40
C SER A 87 42.28 -16.96 -24.42
N GLU A 88 43.16 -15.98 -24.68
CA GLU A 88 44.30 -15.66 -23.80
C GLU A 88 43.83 -15.11 -22.45
N GLU A 89 42.79 -14.26 -22.43
CA GLU A 89 42.19 -13.75 -21.20
C GLU A 89 41.63 -14.90 -20.34
N VAL A 90 40.92 -15.84 -20.96
CA VAL A 90 40.33 -16.99 -20.26
C VAL A 90 41.41 -17.87 -19.63
N GLU A 91 42.50 -18.15 -20.34
CA GLU A 91 43.63 -18.95 -19.83
C GLU A 91 44.27 -18.28 -18.61
N LYS A 92 44.62 -16.99 -18.72
CA LYS A 92 45.21 -16.23 -17.61
C LYS A 92 44.28 -16.09 -16.41
N MET A 93 42.98 -15.88 -16.66
CA MET A 93 41.98 -15.78 -15.59
C MET A 93 41.78 -17.12 -14.88
N SER A 94 41.76 -18.22 -15.63
CA SER A 94 41.71 -19.58 -15.06
C SER A 94 42.90 -19.84 -14.15
N ASP A 95 44.12 -19.60 -14.64
CA ASP A 95 45.35 -19.81 -13.87
C ASP A 95 45.36 -18.97 -12.59
N PHE A 96 44.97 -17.69 -12.69
CA PHE A 96 44.87 -16.80 -11.53
C PHE A 96 43.88 -17.33 -10.49
N LEU A 97 42.63 -17.59 -10.87
CA LEU A 97 41.58 -18.02 -9.92
C LEU A 97 41.92 -19.36 -9.28
N ARG A 98 42.41 -20.33 -10.06
CA ARG A 98 42.84 -21.64 -9.55
C ARG A 98 43.99 -21.51 -8.57
N LYS A 99 44.98 -20.67 -8.89
CA LYS A 99 46.13 -20.42 -8.00
C LYS A 99 45.68 -19.72 -6.72
N TRP A 100 44.75 -18.77 -6.82
CA TRP A 100 44.22 -18.04 -5.67
C TRP A 100 43.47 -18.96 -4.70
N VAL A 101 42.62 -19.85 -5.22
CA VAL A 101 41.93 -20.88 -4.43
C VAL A 101 42.94 -21.81 -3.75
N LYS A 102 43.94 -22.34 -4.49
CA LYS A 102 44.96 -23.25 -3.94
C LYS A 102 45.77 -22.62 -2.81
N ILE A 103 46.18 -21.35 -2.98
CA ILE A 103 46.90 -20.63 -1.93
C ILE A 103 46.02 -20.47 -0.70
N TYR A 104 44.76 -20.05 -0.87
CA TYR A 104 43.83 -19.87 0.24
C TYR A 104 43.65 -21.16 1.05
N ILE A 105 43.31 -22.28 0.40
CA ILE A 105 42.97 -23.52 1.11
C ILE A 105 44.16 -24.14 1.85
N ALA A 106 45.39 -23.93 1.34
CA ALA A 106 46.62 -24.45 1.93
C ALA A 106 47.27 -23.48 2.95
N SER A 107 46.85 -22.20 2.95
CA SER A 107 47.43 -21.17 3.83
C SER A 107 47.37 -21.57 5.29
N ILE A 108 48.46 -21.33 6.02
CA ILE A 108 48.58 -21.62 7.47
C ILE A 108 48.22 -23.09 7.77
N GLY A 109 48.66 -24.02 6.92
CA GLY A 109 48.34 -25.45 7.07
C GLY A 109 46.84 -25.76 7.04
N GLY A 110 46.06 -24.95 6.32
CA GLY A 110 44.60 -25.05 6.25
C GLY A 110 43.85 -24.42 7.42
N ARG A 111 44.51 -23.70 8.33
CA ARG A 111 43.87 -23.04 9.48
C ARG A 111 43.57 -21.55 9.27
N ILE A 112 43.41 -21.14 8.01
CA ILE A 112 43.04 -19.76 7.68
C ILE A 112 41.65 -19.40 8.21
N ASN A 113 41.51 -18.21 8.82
CA ASN A 113 40.23 -17.68 9.28
C ASN A 113 40.00 -16.26 8.73
N CYS A 114 39.78 -16.15 7.42
CA CYS A 114 39.49 -14.87 6.77
C CYS A 114 38.24 -14.98 5.88
N THR A 115 37.13 -14.43 6.37
CA THR A 115 35.82 -14.45 5.69
C THR A 115 35.76 -13.53 4.48
N ILE A 116 36.43 -12.37 4.55
CA ILE A 116 36.52 -11.39 3.45
C ILE A 116 37.12 -12.06 2.21
N LEU A 117 38.23 -12.77 2.39
CA LEU A 117 38.95 -13.43 1.30
C LEU A 117 38.12 -14.57 0.70
N LYS A 118 37.48 -15.39 1.55
CA LYS A 118 36.52 -16.43 1.11
C LYS A 118 35.46 -15.85 0.18
N LYS A 119 34.79 -14.77 0.62
CA LYS A 119 33.73 -14.11 -0.13
C LYS A 119 34.24 -13.48 -1.43
N LYS A 120 35.41 -12.84 -1.41
CA LYS A 120 36.00 -12.25 -2.63
C LYS A 120 36.43 -13.28 -3.67
N ILE A 121 36.97 -14.42 -3.23
CA ILE A 121 37.27 -15.55 -4.12
C ILE A 121 35.97 -16.07 -4.75
N ALA A 122 34.95 -16.37 -3.93
CA ALA A 122 33.66 -16.86 -4.40
C ALA A 122 32.98 -15.88 -5.38
N GLN A 123 33.00 -14.58 -5.08
CA GLN A 123 32.51 -13.51 -5.95
C GLN A 123 33.21 -13.47 -7.30
N CYS A 124 34.54 -13.45 -7.32
CA CYS A 124 35.29 -13.43 -8.57
C CYS A 124 35.06 -14.70 -9.41
N VAL A 125 35.02 -15.88 -8.77
CA VAL A 125 34.72 -17.13 -9.48
C VAL A 125 33.27 -17.14 -10.00
N GLY A 126 32.31 -16.63 -9.22
CA GLY A 126 30.90 -16.52 -9.63
C GLY A 126 30.71 -15.59 -10.82
N LEU A 127 31.36 -14.43 -10.82
CA LEU A 127 31.37 -13.52 -11.96
C LEU A 127 32.07 -14.14 -13.19
N ALA A 128 33.15 -14.90 -12.99
CA ALA A 128 33.81 -15.64 -14.07
C ALA A 128 32.90 -16.71 -14.69
N VAL A 129 32.11 -17.42 -13.88
CA VAL A 129 31.06 -18.33 -14.39
C VAL A 129 30.07 -17.55 -15.26
N MET A 130 29.56 -16.41 -14.78
CA MET A 130 28.59 -15.62 -15.55
C MET A 130 29.18 -15.00 -16.82
N ARG A 131 30.48 -14.66 -16.86
CA ARG A 131 31.13 -14.09 -18.03
C ARG A 131 31.55 -15.13 -19.07
N TYR A 132 32.16 -16.24 -18.64
CA TYR A 132 32.85 -17.15 -19.57
C TYR A 132 32.13 -18.48 -19.81
N TYR A 133 31.39 -19.01 -18.84
CA TYR A 133 30.70 -20.30 -18.97
C TYR A 133 29.31 -20.10 -19.60
N PRO A 134 28.83 -20.96 -20.52
CA PRO A 134 29.45 -22.20 -21.00
C PRO A 134 30.31 -22.07 -22.26
N GLN A 135 30.30 -20.92 -22.95
CA GLN A 135 30.80 -20.81 -24.32
C GLN A 135 32.32 -20.70 -24.41
N ASN A 136 32.94 -19.85 -23.58
CA ASN A 136 34.36 -19.52 -23.67
C ASN A 136 35.22 -20.35 -22.69
N TRP A 137 34.63 -20.79 -21.57
CA TRP A 137 35.31 -21.62 -20.57
C TRP A 137 34.38 -22.76 -20.08
N PRO A 138 34.20 -23.82 -20.88
CA PRO A 138 33.25 -24.90 -20.56
C PRO A 138 33.70 -25.77 -19.37
N THR A 139 35.00 -25.85 -19.10
CA THR A 139 35.61 -26.74 -18.09
C THR A 139 35.73 -26.14 -16.70
N ILE A 140 35.24 -24.91 -16.47
CA ILE A 140 35.43 -24.19 -15.18
C ILE A 140 34.99 -25.03 -13.97
N PHE A 141 33.86 -25.73 -14.06
CA PHE A 141 33.38 -26.58 -12.97
C PHE A 141 34.19 -27.87 -12.85
N ASP A 142 34.62 -28.47 -13.97
CA ASP A 142 35.47 -29.66 -13.97
C ASP A 142 36.82 -29.37 -13.30
N GLU A 143 37.39 -28.19 -13.56
CA GLU A 143 38.62 -27.70 -12.93
C GLU A 143 38.44 -27.52 -11.42
N ILE A 144 37.33 -26.93 -10.96
CA ILE A 144 37.03 -26.80 -9.53
C ILE A 144 36.85 -28.18 -8.88
N LEU A 145 36.12 -29.09 -9.53
CA LEU A 145 35.90 -30.46 -9.03
C LEU A 145 37.20 -31.28 -9.00
N SER A 146 38.14 -31.01 -9.90
CA SER A 146 39.47 -31.63 -9.86
C SER A 146 40.23 -31.30 -8.57
N LEU A 147 40.04 -30.08 -8.02
CA LEU A 147 40.66 -29.67 -6.75
C LEU A 147 40.17 -30.52 -5.56
N PHE A 148 38.90 -30.93 -5.56
CA PHE A 148 38.37 -31.83 -4.53
C PHE A 148 39.04 -33.21 -4.60
N THR A 149 39.29 -33.69 -5.82
CA THR A 149 40.02 -34.95 -6.04
C THR A 149 41.46 -34.84 -5.53
N ASP A 150 42.14 -33.74 -5.88
CA ASP A 150 43.51 -33.44 -5.42
C ASP A 150 43.60 -33.34 -3.89
N CYS A 151 42.56 -32.78 -3.24
CA CYS A 151 42.49 -32.63 -1.79
C CYS A 151 41.99 -33.88 -1.05
N GLY A 152 41.85 -35.02 -1.74
CA GLY A 152 41.55 -36.31 -1.10
C GLY A 152 40.08 -36.55 -0.74
N VAL A 153 39.12 -36.02 -1.53
CA VAL A 153 37.67 -36.24 -1.29
C VAL A 153 37.26 -37.73 -1.23
N TYR A 154 38.06 -38.63 -1.82
CA TYR A 154 37.79 -40.08 -1.81
C TYR A 154 38.49 -40.83 -0.65
N GLN A 155 39.25 -40.12 0.19
CA GLN A 155 40.03 -40.68 1.30
C GLN A 155 39.74 -39.91 2.61
N MET A 156 38.46 -39.74 2.93
CA MET A 156 38.04 -39.02 4.14
C MET A 156 37.99 -39.93 5.36
N HIS A 157 38.38 -39.38 6.51
CA HIS A 157 38.19 -39.99 7.83
C HIS A 157 37.52 -38.98 8.76
N PRO A 158 36.29 -39.24 9.24
CA PRO A 158 35.59 -38.35 10.18
C PRO A 158 36.25 -38.34 11.58
N PRO A 159 36.32 -37.19 12.28
CA PRO A 159 35.97 -35.85 11.82
C PRO A 159 37.02 -35.30 10.84
N ILE A 160 36.54 -34.65 9.77
CA ILE A 160 37.40 -34.12 8.70
C ILE A 160 38.23 -32.94 9.21
N SER A 161 37.69 -32.18 10.17
CA SER A 161 38.34 -31.04 10.82
C SER A 161 39.69 -31.38 11.47
N ASP A 162 39.87 -32.61 11.94
CA ASP A 162 41.15 -33.04 12.53
C ASP A 162 42.14 -33.59 11.49
N THR A 163 41.63 -34.13 10.38
CA THR A 163 42.42 -34.92 9.43
C THR A 163 42.79 -34.13 8.16
N ASN A 164 41.89 -33.27 7.68
CA ASN A 164 42.03 -32.59 6.38
C ASN A 164 41.30 -31.23 6.33
N MET A 165 41.87 -30.25 7.01
CA MET A 165 41.37 -28.86 7.03
C MET A 165 41.36 -28.18 5.66
N VAL A 166 42.24 -28.59 4.75
CA VAL A 166 42.33 -28.05 3.38
C VAL A 166 41.06 -28.38 2.60
N LEU A 167 40.56 -29.61 2.73
CA LEU A 167 39.30 -30.04 2.12
C LEU A 167 38.10 -29.25 2.65
N LEU A 168 38.05 -28.97 3.98
CA LEU A 168 36.98 -28.14 4.55
C LEU A 168 37.01 -26.71 4.04
N ASN A 169 38.20 -26.10 3.91
CA ASN A 169 38.33 -24.76 3.33
C ASN A 169 37.89 -24.71 1.86
N LEU A 170 38.19 -25.77 1.10
CA LEU A 170 37.76 -25.90 -0.28
C LEU A 170 36.23 -26.04 -0.37
N LEU A 171 35.63 -26.85 0.51
CA LEU A 171 34.18 -26.95 0.64
C LEU A 171 33.57 -25.58 0.99
N ASP A 172 34.12 -24.87 1.97
CA ASP A 172 33.68 -23.53 2.38
C ASP A 172 33.63 -22.55 1.19
N ILE A 173 34.72 -22.47 0.41
CA ILE A 173 34.74 -21.62 -0.81
C ILE A 173 33.70 -22.08 -1.82
N PHE A 174 33.58 -23.39 -2.03
CA PHE A 174 32.68 -23.91 -3.04
C PHE A 174 31.21 -23.69 -2.68
N LEU A 175 30.84 -23.86 -1.41
CA LEU A 175 29.51 -23.53 -0.91
C LEU A 175 29.24 -22.02 -1.03
N GLU A 176 30.22 -21.17 -0.70
CA GLU A 176 30.09 -19.72 -0.86
C GLU A 176 29.93 -19.33 -2.35
N LEU A 177 30.64 -19.98 -3.28
CA LEU A 177 30.48 -19.79 -4.72
C LEU A 177 29.06 -20.13 -5.19
N LEU A 178 28.53 -21.28 -4.76
CA LEU A 178 27.16 -21.67 -5.12
C LEU A 178 26.13 -20.70 -4.51
N ASN A 179 26.38 -20.23 -3.29
CA ASN A 179 25.54 -19.21 -2.65
C ASN A 179 25.59 -17.87 -3.39
N GLU A 180 26.76 -17.45 -3.88
CA GLU A 180 26.96 -16.21 -4.64
C GLU A 180 26.24 -16.26 -5.99
N LEU A 181 26.34 -17.39 -6.70
CA LEU A 181 25.61 -17.60 -7.95
C LEU A 181 24.10 -17.57 -7.73
N ASP A 182 23.63 -18.19 -6.64
CA ASP A 182 22.22 -18.16 -6.26
C ASP A 182 21.73 -16.73 -5.99
N THR A 183 22.38 -16.05 -5.05
CA THR A 183 21.95 -14.73 -4.56
C THR A 183 22.00 -13.64 -5.63
N ASN A 184 22.94 -13.70 -6.57
CA ASN A 184 23.16 -12.62 -7.54
C ASN A 184 22.73 -12.93 -8.97
N ALA A 185 22.48 -14.20 -9.31
CA ALA A 185 22.11 -14.58 -10.68
C ALA A 185 20.95 -15.57 -10.73
N PHE A 186 20.91 -16.61 -9.88
CA PHE A 186 19.96 -17.70 -10.07
C PHE A 186 18.64 -17.52 -9.33
N ASP A 187 18.57 -16.67 -8.32
CA ASP A 187 17.34 -16.43 -7.58
C ASP A 187 16.25 -15.81 -8.46
N ARG A 188 15.04 -16.35 -8.36
CA ARG A 188 13.89 -15.92 -9.17
C ARG A 188 13.30 -14.59 -8.70
N SER A 189 13.61 -14.14 -7.48
CA SER A 189 13.17 -12.81 -7.00
C SER A 189 14.04 -11.64 -7.48
N LEU A 190 15.10 -11.91 -8.24
CA LEU A 190 15.92 -10.86 -8.81
C LEU A 190 15.21 -10.18 -9.98
N ASN A 191 15.16 -8.85 -9.96
CA ASN A 191 14.67 -8.04 -11.08
C ASN A 191 15.78 -7.90 -12.13
N LEU A 192 16.01 -8.97 -12.89
CA LEU A 192 17.00 -9.02 -13.97
C LEU A 192 16.47 -8.32 -15.23
N ASP A 193 17.36 -7.66 -15.97
CA ASP A 193 17.05 -7.22 -17.33
C ASP A 193 16.96 -8.41 -18.31
N GLU A 194 16.51 -8.16 -19.54
CA GLU A 194 16.30 -9.23 -20.53
C GLU A 194 17.60 -9.94 -20.93
N GLU A 195 18.73 -9.23 -20.96
CA GLU A 195 20.04 -9.79 -21.30
C GLU A 195 20.58 -10.68 -20.17
N GLN A 196 20.49 -10.22 -18.93
CA GLN A 196 20.88 -10.93 -17.71
C GLN A 196 20.02 -12.17 -17.47
N PHE A 197 18.71 -12.08 -17.72
CA PHE A 197 17.81 -13.22 -17.60
C PHE A 197 18.17 -14.32 -18.60
N LYS A 198 18.39 -13.95 -19.88
CA LYS A 198 18.84 -14.89 -20.90
C LYS A 198 20.16 -15.55 -20.52
N ARG A 199 21.13 -14.75 -20.08
CA ARG A 199 22.44 -15.25 -19.67
C ARG A 199 22.35 -16.25 -18.51
N THR A 200 21.53 -15.94 -17.52
CA THR A 200 21.26 -16.81 -16.37
C THR A 200 20.63 -18.14 -16.82
N SER A 201 19.70 -18.11 -17.77
CA SER A 201 19.10 -19.32 -18.33
C SER A 201 20.14 -20.20 -19.02
N ASP A 202 20.97 -19.61 -19.88
CA ASP A 202 22.02 -20.33 -20.62
C ASP A 202 23.01 -21.04 -19.67
N VAL A 203 23.43 -20.36 -18.60
CA VAL A 203 24.32 -20.93 -17.58
C VAL A 203 23.66 -22.09 -16.86
N LYS A 204 22.41 -21.93 -16.38
CA LYS A 204 21.67 -23.00 -15.69
C LYS A 204 21.47 -24.23 -16.58
N ASP A 205 21.11 -24.01 -17.84
CA ASP A 205 20.88 -25.09 -18.80
C ASP A 205 22.16 -25.88 -19.09
N ALA A 206 23.28 -25.19 -19.28
CA ALA A 206 24.57 -25.83 -19.45
C ALA A 206 25.02 -26.57 -18.18
N MET A 207 24.83 -25.98 -17.00
CA MET A 207 25.16 -26.63 -15.73
C MET A 207 24.42 -27.96 -15.56
N ARG A 208 23.14 -28.03 -15.95
CA ARG A 208 22.36 -29.28 -15.90
C ARG A 208 22.92 -30.36 -16.82
N ALA A 209 23.41 -29.95 -17.99
CA ALA A 209 23.93 -30.87 -18.99
C ALA A 209 25.33 -31.39 -18.67
N SER A 210 26.21 -30.56 -18.09
CA SER A 210 27.65 -30.89 -18.02
C SER A 210 28.17 -31.22 -16.62
N CYS A 211 27.82 -30.46 -15.57
CA CYS A 211 28.54 -30.53 -14.29
C CYS A 211 27.68 -30.83 -13.05
N LEU A 212 26.38 -30.54 -13.08
CA LEU A 212 25.53 -30.66 -11.88
C LEU A 212 25.50 -32.04 -11.24
N PRO A 213 25.41 -33.17 -11.98
CA PRO A 213 25.45 -34.50 -11.37
C PRO A 213 26.73 -34.73 -10.54
N ALA A 214 27.89 -34.31 -11.06
CA ALA A 214 29.18 -34.44 -10.37
C ALA A 214 29.27 -33.52 -9.15
N ILE A 215 28.75 -32.28 -9.26
CA ILE A 215 28.66 -31.34 -8.13
C ILE A 215 27.85 -31.96 -6.99
N ILE A 216 26.65 -32.47 -7.28
CA ILE A 216 25.78 -33.09 -6.28
C ILE A 216 26.42 -34.35 -5.69
N GLU A 217 27.13 -35.16 -6.49
CA GLU A 217 27.84 -36.33 -5.99
C GLU A 217 28.92 -35.96 -4.97
N VAL A 218 29.74 -34.95 -5.27
CA VAL A 218 30.79 -34.45 -4.35
C VAL A 218 30.17 -33.93 -3.07
N LEU A 219 29.14 -33.08 -3.14
CA LEU A 219 28.45 -32.56 -1.96
C LEU A 219 27.84 -33.67 -1.11
N THR A 220 27.18 -34.64 -1.74
CA THR A 220 26.60 -35.81 -1.06
C THR A 220 27.68 -36.63 -0.36
N ARG A 221 28.82 -36.87 -1.01
CA ARG A 221 29.94 -37.63 -0.44
C ARG A 221 30.54 -36.93 0.78
N VAL A 222 30.73 -35.61 0.70
CA VAL A 222 31.24 -34.82 1.81
C VAL A 222 30.25 -34.87 2.98
N LEU A 223 28.96 -34.66 2.72
CA LEU A 223 27.91 -34.78 3.74
C LEU A 223 27.92 -36.14 4.45
N GLU A 224 28.13 -37.26 3.75
CA GLU A 224 28.21 -38.59 4.37
C GLU A 224 29.31 -38.74 5.43
N ASN A 225 30.34 -37.89 5.39
CA ASN A 225 31.54 -38.00 6.22
C ASN A 225 31.72 -36.84 7.21
N LEU A 226 30.80 -35.86 7.24
CA LEU A 226 30.84 -34.78 8.22
C LEU A 226 30.23 -35.23 9.56
N ASN A 227 30.79 -34.74 10.67
CA ASN A 227 30.40 -35.06 12.03
C ASN A 227 29.65 -33.89 12.69
N ILE A 228 28.40 -34.14 13.10
CA ILE A 228 27.53 -33.14 13.76
C ILE A 228 28.03 -32.73 15.16
N ASN A 229 28.90 -33.50 15.80
CA ASN A 229 29.43 -33.11 17.11
C ASN A 229 30.50 -32.01 16.98
N GLU A 230 31.05 -31.80 15.79
CA GLU A 230 32.01 -30.73 15.53
C GLU A 230 31.29 -29.46 15.04
N PRO A 231 31.50 -28.29 15.69
CA PRO A 231 30.72 -27.09 15.41
C PRO A 231 30.92 -26.56 13.98
N ARG A 232 32.17 -26.58 13.49
CA ARG A 232 32.50 -26.17 12.12
C ARG A 232 31.85 -27.07 11.07
N GLU A 233 31.87 -28.39 11.30
CA GLU A 233 31.26 -29.35 10.37
C GLU A 233 29.73 -29.25 10.40
N THR A 234 29.14 -28.95 11.57
CA THR A 234 27.69 -28.70 11.71
C THR A 234 27.22 -27.48 10.92
N GLU A 235 27.99 -26.39 10.94
CA GLU A 235 27.74 -25.20 10.13
C GLU A 235 27.82 -25.51 8.63
N LEU A 236 28.83 -26.29 8.22
CA LEU A 236 29.01 -26.76 6.85
C LEU A 236 27.87 -27.67 6.38
N ILE A 237 27.42 -28.61 7.23
CA ILE A 237 26.24 -29.45 6.94
C ILE A 237 25.02 -28.56 6.70
N SER A 238 24.78 -27.61 7.61
CA SER A 238 23.63 -26.71 7.56
C SER A 238 23.64 -25.85 6.29
N THR A 239 24.81 -25.31 5.93
CA THR A 239 25.04 -24.49 4.73
C THR A 239 24.89 -25.31 3.44
N CYS A 240 25.47 -26.51 3.40
CA CYS A 240 25.40 -27.40 2.26
C CYS A 240 23.94 -27.85 1.97
N LEU A 241 23.20 -28.27 3.00
CA LEU A 241 21.78 -28.61 2.88
C LEU A 241 20.94 -27.40 2.43
N GLY A 242 21.24 -26.20 2.93
CA GLY A 242 20.60 -24.96 2.50
C GLY A 242 20.83 -24.64 1.02
N ILE A 243 22.03 -24.87 0.49
CA ILE A 243 22.35 -24.68 -0.93
C ILE A 243 21.66 -25.74 -1.79
N ILE A 244 21.77 -27.02 -1.42
CA ILE A 244 21.07 -28.11 -2.12
C ILE A 244 19.55 -27.84 -2.16
N GLY A 245 18.99 -27.38 -1.04
CA GLY A 245 17.60 -26.95 -0.94
C GLY A 245 17.24 -25.88 -1.97
N ARG A 246 18.03 -24.80 -2.09
CA ARG A 246 17.74 -23.73 -3.07
C ARG A 246 17.85 -24.21 -4.52
N TYR A 247 18.85 -25.03 -4.82
CA TYR A 247 19.08 -25.57 -6.16
C TYR A 247 18.00 -26.57 -6.61
N THR A 248 17.37 -27.28 -5.66
CA THR A 248 16.31 -28.27 -5.88
C THR A 248 15.21 -27.80 -6.84
N LEU A 249 14.86 -26.51 -6.79
CA LEU A 249 13.78 -25.91 -7.57
C LEU A 249 14.00 -25.94 -9.09
N TRP A 250 15.24 -26.06 -9.54
CA TRP A 250 15.57 -26.00 -10.96
C TRP A 250 16.44 -27.15 -11.47
N ILE A 251 17.09 -27.94 -10.61
CA ILE A 251 17.84 -29.15 -11.01
C ILE A 251 16.91 -30.36 -11.25
N ASP A 252 17.42 -31.50 -11.75
CA ASP A 252 16.65 -32.75 -11.80
C ASP A 252 16.36 -33.27 -10.39
N ILE A 253 15.11 -33.68 -10.11
CA ILE A 253 14.71 -34.23 -8.81
C ILE A 253 15.48 -35.50 -8.45
N ASN A 254 15.83 -36.33 -9.42
CA ASN A 254 16.46 -37.63 -9.17
C ASN A 254 17.88 -37.51 -8.58
N LEU A 255 18.52 -36.36 -8.76
CA LEU A 255 19.84 -36.07 -8.18
C LEU A 255 19.80 -35.95 -6.65
N ILE A 256 18.67 -35.54 -6.09
CA ILE A 256 18.48 -35.32 -4.65
C ILE A 256 17.46 -36.30 -4.04
N TYR A 257 16.52 -36.81 -4.83
CA TYR A 257 15.54 -37.81 -4.43
C TYR A 257 16.06 -39.19 -4.85
N ASN A 258 17.07 -39.67 -4.13
CA ASN A 258 17.62 -41.01 -4.28
C ASN A 258 17.94 -41.59 -2.88
N GLU A 259 18.00 -42.92 -2.76
CA GLU A 259 18.20 -43.58 -1.46
C GLU A 259 19.47 -43.11 -0.75
N LYS A 260 20.56 -42.82 -1.49
CA LYS A 260 21.82 -42.35 -0.90
C LYS A 260 21.61 -41.05 -0.13
N PHE A 261 21.03 -40.02 -0.77
CA PHE A 261 20.75 -38.75 -0.11
C PHE A 261 19.69 -38.87 0.99
N LEU A 262 18.64 -39.67 0.77
CA LEU A 262 17.61 -39.90 1.79
C LEU A 262 18.16 -40.60 3.04
N MET A 263 19.13 -41.51 2.91
CA MET A 263 19.81 -42.12 4.06
C MET A 263 20.57 -41.09 4.91
N ILE A 264 21.21 -40.10 4.28
CA ILE A 264 21.89 -38.99 4.98
C ILE A 264 20.86 -38.16 5.77
N LEU A 265 19.76 -37.76 5.14
CA LEU A 265 18.70 -37.02 5.83
C LEU A 265 18.12 -37.82 7.00
N ARG A 266 17.88 -39.13 6.80
CA ARG A 266 17.40 -40.03 7.87
C ARG A 266 18.36 -40.06 9.06
N ALA A 267 19.68 -40.11 8.82
CA ALA A 267 20.69 -40.08 9.87
C ALA A 267 20.68 -38.75 10.63
N TYR A 268 20.62 -37.62 9.92
CA TYR A 268 20.59 -36.29 10.55
C TYR A 268 19.34 -36.03 11.38
N VAL A 269 18.18 -36.54 10.96
CA VAL A 269 16.93 -36.42 11.75
C VAL A 269 17.05 -37.13 13.10
N GLN A 270 17.81 -38.24 13.18
CA GLN A 270 17.99 -39.00 14.43
C GLN A 270 18.94 -38.32 15.43
N LEU A 271 19.84 -37.44 14.96
CA LEU A 271 20.88 -36.81 15.79
C LEU A 271 20.39 -35.53 16.48
N THR A 272 19.21 -35.02 16.13
CA THR A 272 18.45 -33.99 16.87
C THR A 272 19.11 -32.61 17.05
N SER A 273 20.15 -32.26 16.28
CA SER A 273 20.74 -30.91 16.30
C SER A 273 19.77 -29.87 15.69
N PRO A 274 19.44 -28.76 16.40
CA PRO A 274 18.46 -27.79 15.91
C PRO A 274 18.82 -27.11 14.58
N SER A 275 20.08 -26.71 14.41
CA SER A 275 20.57 -26.04 13.19
C SER A 275 20.52 -26.96 11.97
N VAL A 276 20.92 -28.22 12.13
CA VAL A 276 20.87 -29.22 11.07
C VAL A 276 19.43 -29.58 10.74
N LEU A 277 18.58 -29.81 11.74
CA LEU A 277 17.16 -30.11 11.54
C LEU A 277 16.43 -28.96 10.83
N LYS A 278 16.78 -27.70 11.15
CA LYS A 278 16.27 -26.52 10.46
C LYS A 278 16.61 -26.59 8.97
N SER A 279 17.87 -26.87 8.64
CA SER A 279 18.30 -27.04 7.25
C SER A 279 17.64 -28.24 6.56
N VAL A 280 17.44 -29.37 7.25
CA VAL A 280 16.69 -30.51 6.72
C VAL A 280 15.24 -30.13 6.40
N CYS A 281 14.56 -29.41 7.30
CA CYS A 281 13.19 -28.93 7.07
C CYS A 281 13.12 -28.02 5.84
N PHE A 282 14.07 -27.09 5.71
CA PHE A 282 14.20 -26.22 4.55
C PHE A 282 14.44 -27.00 3.25
N THR A 283 15.36 -27.98 3.24
CA THR A 283 15.60 -28.81 2.05
C THR A 283 14.34 -29.58 1.64
N LEU A 284 13.61 -30.17 2.59
CA LEU A 284 12.35 -30.87 2.32
C LEU A 284 11.27 -29.93 1.81
N GLN A 285 11.16 -28.72 2.37
CA GLN A 285 10.24 -27.69 1.89
C GLN A 285 10.48 -27.40 0.41
N ARG A 286 11.76 -27.23 0.00
CA ARG A 286 12.12 -26.97 -1.39
C ARG A 286 11.88 -28.16 -2.31
N LEU A 287 12.06 -29.39 -1.81
CA LEU A 287 11.71 -30.61 -2.53
C LEU A 287 10.21 -30.67 -2.83
N PHE A 288 9.36 -30.36 -1.85
CA PHE A 288 7.91 -30.32 -2.04
C PHE A 288 7.45 -29.14 -2.91
N ALA A 289 8.18 -28.02 -2.90
CA ALA A 289 7.91 -26.86 -3.76
C ALA A 289 8.25 -27.06 -5.25
N LYS A 290 8.91 -28.17 -5.62
CA LYS A 290 9.28 -28.45 -7.01
C LYS A 290 8.04 -28.56 -7.91
N GLY A 291 8.03 -27.92 -9.08
CA GLY A 291 6.89 -28.02 -10.01
C GLY A 291 6.73 -29.43 -10.59
N MET A 292 5.62 -30.09 -10.29
CA MET A 292 5.21 -31.40 -10.87
C MET A 292 3.69 -31.57 -10.71
N PRO A 293 3.03 -32.49 -11.45
CA PRO A 293 1.59 -32.73 -11.34
C PRO A 293 1.14 -33.02 -9.91
N ASP A 294 0.05 -32.38 -9.47
CA ASP A 294 -0.49 -32.53 -8.11
C ASP A 294 -0.92 -33.98 -7.80
N PHE A 295 -1.32 -34.75 -8.82
CA PHE A 295 -1.59 -36.18 -8.74
C PHE A 295 -1.22 -36.87 -10.07
N PRO A 296 -0.59 -38.07 -10.06
CA PRO A 296 -0.18 -38.86 -8.89
C PRO A 296 1.18 -38.45 -8.28
N ASP A 297 1.99 -37.69 -9.02
CA ASP A 297 3.41 -37.53 -8.74
C ASP A 297 3.67 -36.83 -7.40
N LYS A 298 3.09 -35.64 -7.18
CA LYS A 298 3.28 -34.87 -5.94
C LYS A 298 2.80 -35.65 -4.70
N LEU A 299 1.62 -36.27 -4.80
CA LEU A 299 1.06 -37.06 -3.71
C LEU A 299 1.96 -38.25 -3.36
N SER A 300 2.45 -38.97 -4.37
CA SER A 300 3.33 -40.13 -4.16
C SER A 300 4.64 -39.76 -3.47
N LEU A 301 5.22 -38.60 -3.83
CA LEU A 301 6.43 -38.05 -3.19
C LEU A 301 6.20 -37.71 -1.72
N ILE A 302 5.06 -37.10 -1.37
CA ILE A 302 4.74 -36.79 0.03
C ILE A 302 4.52 -38.09 0.81
N MET A 303 3.77 -39.04 0.25
CA MET A 303 3.45 -40.31 0.92
C MET A 303 4.67 -41.19 1.13
N SER A 304 5.65 -41.19 0.21
CA SER A 304 6.89 -41.97 0.37
C SER A 304 7.79 -41.42 1.48
N LEU A 305 7.89 -40.09 1.61
CA LEU A 305 8.74 -39.43 2.60
C LEU A 305 8.09 -39.30 3.98
N TRP A 306 6.78 -39.49 4.09
CA TRP A 306 6.04 -39.29 5.33
C TRP A 306 6.53 -40.17 6.50
N PRO A 307 6.59 -41.51 6.38
CA PRO A 307 6.91 -42.36 7.53
C PRO A 307 8.36 -42.24 7.98
N ASP A 308 9.27 -42.06 7.02
CA ASP A 308 10.71 -42.17 7.26
C ASP A 308 11.38 -40.87 7.68
N LEU A 309 10.84 -39.72 7.27
CA LEU A 309 11.40 -38.40 7.55
C LEU A 309 10.39 -37.55 8.33
N ILE A 310 9.22 -37.25 7.75
CA ILE A 310 8.27 -36.30 8.33
C ILE A 310 7.81 -36.76 9.72
N GLN A 311 7.40 -38.02 9.85
CA GLN A 311 6.95 -38.58 11.12
C GLN A 311 8.07 -38.63 12.18
N LYS A 312 9.33 -38.84 11.76
CA LYS A 312 10.48 -38.80 12.68
C LYS A 312 10.81 -37.37 13.12
N ILE A 313 10.69 -36.39 12.24
CA ILE A 313 10.84 -34.96 12.57
C ILE A 313 9.76 -34.55 13.58
N ILE A 314 8.49 -34.94 13.35
CA ILE A 314 7.38 -34.69 14.30
C ILE A 314 7.68 -35.30 15.68
N ALA A 315 8.33 -36.45 15.72
CA ALA A 315 8.67 -37.16 16.95
C ALA A 315 9.92 -36.60 17.68
N VAL A 316 10.67 -35.66 17.08
CA VAL A 316 11.83 -35.01 17.73
C VAL A 316 11.37 -34.36 19.04
N PRO A 317 12.08 -34.54 20.18
CA PRO A 317 11.62 -34.07 21.48
C PRO A 317 11.23 -32.59 21.51
N VAL A 318 12.03 -31.72 20.90
CA VAL A 318 11.80 -30.26 20.83
C VAL A 318 10.51 -29.93 20.08
N ILE A 319 10.29 -30.55 18.91
CA ILE A 319 9.09 -30.37 18.09
C ILE A 319 7.88 -30.97 18.79
N SER A 320 7.99 -32.20 19.31
CA SER A 320 6.89 -32.86 20.02
C SER A 320 6.46 -32.12 21.30
N LYS A 321 7.37 -31.41 21.98
CA LYS A 321 7.07 -30.51 23.10
C LYS A 321 6.24 -29.31 22.61
N ALA A 322 6.61 -28.71 21.49
CA ALA A 322 5.84 -27.62 20.87
C ALA A 322 4.43 -28.08 20.46
N LEU A 323 4.28 -29.32 20.00
CA LEU A 323 3.00 -29.89 19.53
C LEU A 323 2.03 -30.36 20.64
N ARG A 324 2.38 -30.22 21.93
CA ARG A 324 1.52 -30.62 23.06
C ARG A 324 0.72 -29.48 23.69
N ARG A 325 0.84 -28.24 23.19
CA ARG A 325 0.30 -27.04 23.86
C ARG A 325 -1.23 -26.95 23.90
N THR A 326 -1.94 -27.58 22.95
CA THR A 326 -3.42 -27.64 22.97
C THR A 326 -3.99 -28.70 23.92
N SER A 327 -3.14 -29.60 24.44
CA SER A 327 -3.59 -30.61 25.41
C SER A 327 -3.99 -29.94 26.73
N SER A 328 -5.19 -30.27 27.22
CA SER A 328 -5.87 -29.67 28.37
C SER A 328 -5.10 -29.71 29.71
N THR A 329 -3.95 -30.38 29.75
CA THR A 329 -3.11 -30.59 30.94
C THR A 329 -2.12 -29.47 31.28
N GLN A 330 -1.88 -28.48 30.43
CA GLN A 330 -0.87 -27.42 30.71
C GLN A 330 -1.43 -26.07 31.18
N ARG A 331 -2.75 -25.84 31.13
CA ARG A 331 -3.36 -24.56 31.58
C ARG A 331 -3.27 -24.30 33.09
N LEU A 332 -2.71 -25.23 33.87
CA LEU A 332 -2.55 -25.12 35.33
C LEU A 332 -1.10 -24.94 35.79
N ASN A 333 -0.11 -25.04 34.91
CA ASN A 333 1.30 -24.90 35.28
C ASN A 333 1.94 -23.72 34.54
N HIS A 334 1.57 -22.51 34.97
CA HIS A 334 2.42 -21.32 34.85
C HIS A 334 3.63 -21.45 35.81
N VAL A 335 4.37 -22.56 35.71
CA VAL A 335 5.50 -22.86 36.57
C VAL A 335 6.68 -23.27 35.70
N ASN A 336 7.66 -22.37 35.68
CA ASN A 336 9.01 -22.44 35.11
C ASN A 336 9.14 -22.00 33.65
N GLY A 337 9.31 -20.68 33.48
CA GLY A 337 9.86 -20.05 32.30
C GLY A 337 11.27 -20.53 32.01
N CYS A 338 11.40 -21.35 30.97
CA CYS A 338 12.59 -21.39 30.15
C CYS A 338 12.11 -20.92 28.79
N GLU A 339 12.44 -19.69 28.43
CA GLU A 339 12.28 -19.22 27.05
C GLU A 339 12.98 -20.22 26.13
N ASP A 340 12.28 -20.69 25.10
CA ASP A 340 12.88 -21.59 24.12
C ASP A 340 13.99 -20.79 23.40
N SER A 341 15.17 -21.39 23.18
CA SER A 341 16.30 -20.66 22.58
C SER A 341 15.98 -20.13 21.18
N GLU A 342 16.66 -19.06 20.73
CA GLU A 342 16.48 -18.52 19.37
C GLU A 342 16.64 -19.61 18.28
N GLU A 343 17.59 -20.53 18.45
CA GLU A 343 17.79 -21.67 17.55
C GLU A 343 16.59 -22.61 17.53
N THR A 344 15.93 -22.81 18.68
CA THR A 344 14.73 -23.63 18.81
C THR A 344 13.54 -22.97 18.12
N ILE A 345 13.34 -21.66 18.34
CA ILE A 345 12.29 -20.89 17.68
C ILE A 345 12.51 -20.93 16.16
N ALA A 346 13.75 -20.71 15.70
CA ALA A 346 14.09 -20.78 14.28
C ALA A 346 13.85 -22.17 13.66
N LEU A 347 14.10 -23.26 14.40
CA LEU A 347 13.74 -24.62 13.99
C LEU A 347 12.23 -24.78 13.88
N ILE A 348 11.46 -24.37 14.89
CA ILE A 348 10.01 -24.51 14.93
C ILE A 348 9.36 -23.69 13.80
N LEU A 349 9.89 -22.49 13.52
CA LEU A 349 9.47 -21.64 12.42
C LEU A 349 9.70 -22.33 11.06
N GLU A 350 10.87 -22.91 10.80
CA GLU A 350 11.11 -23.66 9.57
C GLU A 350 10.27 -24.94 9.48
N PHE A 351 10.03 -25.61 10.61
CA PHE A 351 9.10 -26.74 10.67
C PHE A 351 7.66 -26.32 10.34
N ALA A 352 7.20 -25.17 10.82
CA ALA A 352 5.88 -24.62 10.48
C ALA A 352 5.75 -24.34 8.98
N LYS A 353 6.78 -23.75 8.36
CA LYS A 353 6.84 -23.54 6.89
C LYS A 353 6.82 -24.86 6.12
N LEU A 354 7.48 -25.90 6.64
CA LEU A 354 7.43 -27.24 6.06
C LEU A 354 6.01 -27.83 6.11
N ILE A 355 5.33 -27.75 7.26
CA ILE A 355 3.95 -28.22 7.42
C ILE A 355 2.99 -27.44 6.52
N GLN A 356 3.17 -26.12 6.40
CA GLN A 356 2.42 -25.31 5.45
C GLN A 356 2.61 -25.81 4.01
N MET A 357 3.86 -26.05 3.60
CA MET A 357 4.16 -26.55 2.25
C MET A 357 3.53 -27.92 2.00
N ILE A 358 3.63 -28.84 2.96
CA ILE A 358 3.02 -30.17 2.85
C ILE A 358 1.49 -30.07 2.76
N GLY A 359 0.87 -29.30 3.66
CA GLY A 359 -0.58 -29.15 3.73
C GLY A 359 -1.19 -28.54 2.46
N THR A 360 -0.62 -27.45 1.95
CA THR A 360 -1.09 -26.81 0.70
C THR A 360 -0.95 -27.74 -0.51
N ASN A 361 0.16 -28.49 -0.63
CA ASN A 361 0.30 -29.47 -1.70
C ASN A 361 -0.67 -30.64 -1.56
N LEU A 362 -0.92 -31.13 -0.33
CA LEU A 362 -1.92 -32.17 -0.10
C LEU A 362 -3.34 -31.71 -0.48
N ILE A 363 -3.71 -30.46 -0.19
CA ILE A 363 -5.01 -29.89 -0.62
C ILE A 363 -5.10 -29.87 -2.15
N LYS A 364 -4.05 -29.41 -2.85
CA LYS A 364 -4.02 -29.43 -4.33
C LYS A 364 -4.12 -30.85 -4.90
N SER A 365 -3.39 -31.80 -4.33
CA SER A 365 -3.51 -33.22 -4.68
C SER A 365 -4.92 -33.76 -4.45
N TYR A 366 -5.56 -33.37 -3.36
CA TYR A 366 -6.94 -33.73 -3.05
C TYR A 366 -7.92 -33.14 -4.08
N GLU A 367 -7.79 -31.87 -4.45
CA GLU A 367 -8.65 -31.25 -5.46
C GLU A 367 -8.51 -31.89 -6.85
N ALA A 368 -7.29 -32.29 -7.21
CA ALA A 368 -7.02 -33.05 -8.43
C ALA A 368 -7.64 -34.46 -8.37
N LEU A 369 -7.46 -35.17 -7.26
CA LEU A 369 -8.08 -36.48 -7.01
C LEU A 369 -9.61 -36.43 -7.06
N ALA A 370 -10.21 -35.42 -6.42
CA ALA A 370 -11.65 -35.22 -6.39
C ALA A 370 -12.22 -34.97 -7.80
N ALA A 371 -11.49 -34.28 -8.67
CA ALA A 371 -11.92 -34.01 -10.05
C ALA A 371 -12.00 -35.27 -10.92
N ILE A 372 -11.24 -36.33 -10.60
CA ILE A 372 -11.15 -37.56 -11.39
C ILE A 372 -12.32 -38.53 -11.12
N ASN A 373 -13.05 -38.35 -10.01
CA ASN A 373 -14.04 -39.26 -9.41
C ASN A 373 -14.47 -40.46 -10.31
N PRO A 374 -14.02 -41.69 -10.02
CA PRO A 374 -14.23 -42.87 -10.86
C PRO A 374 -15.71 -43.29 -11.03
N SER A 375 -16.66 -42.71 -10.28
CA SER A 375 -18.09 -42.96 -10.46
C SER A 375 -18.65 -42.51 -11.82
N ILE A 376 -17.86 -41.79 -12.63
CA ILE A 376 -18.27 -41.28 -13.96
C ILE A 376 -17.45 -41.90 -15.10
N ASN A 377 -16.23 -42.40 -14.84
CA ASN A 377 -15.30 -42.87 -15.89
C ASN A 377 -14.94 -44.36 -15.69
N SER A 378 -15.61 -45.23 -16.42
CA SER A 378 -15.40 -46.67 -16.41
C SER A 378 -14.15 -47.07 -17.19
N SER A 379 -12.96 -47.11 -16.55
CA SER A 379 -11.83 -47.95 -17.00
C SER A 379 -10.55 -47.95 -16.13
N THR A 380 -10.50 -47.35 -14.93
CA THR A 380 -9.30 -47.44 -14.07
C THR A 380 -9.61 -47.68 -12.57
N ASP A 381 -8.87 -48.63 -11.99
CA ASP A 381 -8.65 -48.99 -10.58
C ASP A 381 -9.37 -48.17 -9.49
N ALA A 382 -10.67 -48.42 -9.29
CA ALA A 382 -11.44 -47.78 -8.22
C ALA A 382 -10.86 -47.99 -6.81
N SER A 383 -10.18 -49.12 -6.56
CA SER A 383 -9.56 -49.44 -5.27
C SER A 383 -8.29 -48.62 -4.99
N THR A 384 -7.42 -48.40 -5.98
CA THR A 384 -6.19 -47.62 -5.79
C THR A 384 -6.50 -46.13 -5.62
N TRP A 385 -7.47 -45.60 -6.37
CA TRP A 385 -7.99 -44.24 -6.16
C TRP A 385 -8.55 -44.07 -4.75
N GLN A 386 -9.35 -45.02 -4.26
CA GLN A 386 -9.96 -44.93 -2.93
C GLN A 386 -8.91 -44.93 -1.81
N VAL A 387 -7.87 -45.76 -1.92
CA VAL A 387 -6.74 -45.77 -0.98
C VAL A 387 -5.97 -44.44 -1.02
N ALA A 388 -5.67 -43.93 -2.22
CA ALA A 388 -4.98 -42.64 -2.39
C ALA A 388 -5.80 -41.47 -1.81
N TYR A 389 -7.12 -41.47 -2.06
CA TYR A 389 -8.05 -40.47 -1.53
C TYR A 389 -8.09 -40.51 0.01
N GLN A 390 -8.26 -41.69 0.60
CA GLN A 390 -8.31 -41.85 2.06
C GLN A 390 -6.98 -41.45 2.72
N SER A 391 -5.85 -41.88 2.16
CA SER A 391 -4.52 -41.52 2.66
C SER A 391 -4.25 -40.02 2.55
N CYS A 392 -4.67 -39.39 1.46
CA CYS A 392 -4.53 -37.95 1.27
C CYS A 392 -5.33 -37.17 2.32
N VAL A 393 -6.62 -37.50 2.50
CA VAL A 393 -7.47 -36.86 3.53
C VAL A 393 -6.89 -37.07 4.92
N GLU A 394 -6.46 -38.29 5.26
CA GLU A 394 -5.83 -38.59 6.56
C GLU A 394 -4.60 -37.69 6.81
N LYS A 395 -3.71 -37.51 5.83
CA LYS A 395 -2.53 -36.65 6.00
C LYS A 395 -2.87 -35.17 6.06
N ILE A 396 -3.92 -34.71 5.37
CA ILE A 396 -4.44 -33.34 5.52
C ILE A 396 -4.91 -33.12 6.97
N GLU A 397 -5.69 -34.06 7.51
CA GLU A 397 -6.21 -33.97 8.87
C GLU A 397 -5.10 -33.95 9.93
N ILE A 398 -4.08 -34.82 9.79
CA ILE A 398 -2.91 -34.82 10.69
C ILE A 398 -2.12 -33.51 10.56
N SER A 399 -1.93 -33.01 9.35
CA SER A 399 -1.21 -31.74 9.11
C SER A 399 -1.96 -30.56 9.73
N PHE A 400 -3.29 -30.58 9.69
CA PHE A 400 -4.12 -29.55 10.31
C PHE A 400 -4.03 -29.60 11.84
N ASP A 401 -4.04 -30.79 12.46
CA ASP A 401 -3.84 -30.93 13.91
C ASP A 401 -2.48 -30.37 14.37
N ILE A 402 -1.43 -30.60 13.56
CA ILE A 402 -0.11 -30.02 13.79
C ILE A 402 -0.16 -28.49 13.64
N ALA A 403 -0.81 -27.96 12.60
CA ALA A 403 -0.94 -26.53 12.38
C ALA A 403 -1.67 -25.82 13.54
N ILE A 404 -2.74 -26.40 14.10
CA ILE A 404 -3.43 -25.83 15.27
C ILE A 404 -2.46 -25.68 16.46
N ASN A 405 -1.61 -26.68 16.71
CA ASN A 405 -0.63 -26.60 17.79
C ASN A 405 0.48 -25.58 17.53
N LEU A 406 0.90 -25.42 16.28
CA LEU A 406 1.86 -24.39 15.88
C LEU A 406 1.27 -22.98 16.00
N VAL A 407 -0.02 -22.80 15.68
CA VAL A 407 -0.74 -21.54 15.92
C VAL A 407 -0.86 -21.25 17.42
N ALA A 408 -0.91 -22.26 18.27
CA ALA A 408 -0.90 -22.12 19.73
C ALA A 408 0.49 -21.91 20.34
N TYR A 409 1.53 -21.81 19.52
CA TYR A 409 2.88 -21.50 19.98
C TYR A 409 2.99 -20.00 20.33
N ASN A 410 3.85 -19.65 21.29
CA ASN A 410 3.91 -18.27 21.83
C ASN A 410 4.44 -17.25 20.82
N ASP A 411 5.21 -17.70 19.84
CA ASP A 411 5.78 -16.85 18.81
C ASP A 411 4.79 -16.64 17.65
N GLY A 412 4.46 -15.38 17.38
CA GLY A 412 3.49 -15.01 16.35
C GLY A 412 3.93 -15.39 14.94
N ASP A 413 5.23 -15.37 14.64
CA ASP A 413 5.76 -15.68 13.31
C ASP A 413 5.59 -17.17 13.00
N VAL A 414 5.71 -18.04 14.00
CA VAL A 414 5.40 -19.48 13.86
C VAL A 414 3.95 -19.69 13.44
N ALA A 415 3.01 -18.96 14.05
CA ALA A 415 1.60 -19.06 13.69
C ALA A 415 1.34 -18.52 12.27
N VAL A 416 1.91 -17.37 11.91
CA VAL A 416 1.81 -16.76 10.57
C VAL A 416 2.42 -17.65 9.49
N ALA A 417 3.49 -18.39 9.80
CA ALA A 417 4.13 -19.34 8.89
C ALA A 417 3.25 -20.55 8.51
N THR A 418 2.08 -20.72 9.14
CA THR A 418 1.07 -21.73 8.79
C THR A 418 -0.14 -21.18 8.03
N ALA A 419 -0.19 -19.86 7.83
CA ALA A 419 -1.41 -19.16 7.44
C ALA A 419 -2.01 -19.63 6.12
N THR A 420 -1.20 -19.78 5.08
CA THR A 420 -1.72 -20.17 3.75
C THR A 420 -2.40 -21.53 3.81
N PHE A 421 -1.82 -22.49 4.53
CA PHE A 421 -2.41 -23.82 4.67
C PHE A 421 -3.70 -23.78 5.50
N VAL A 422 -3.70 -23.07 6.63
CA VAL A 422 -4.90 -22.96 7.48
C VAL A 422 -6.05 -22.31 6.71
N GLU A 423 -5.79 -21.24 5.96
CA GLU A 423 -6.80 -20.57 5.13
C GLU A 423 -7.33 -21.48 4.02
N GLU A 424 -6.44 -22.14 3.26
CA GLU A 424 -6.84 -23.09 2.21
C GLU A 424 -7.65 -24.26 2.79
N TYR A 425 -7.28 -24.78 3.97
CA TYR A 425 -8.04 -25.83 4.64
C TYR A 425 -9.44 -25.34 5.05
N LEU A 426 -9.56 -24.13 5.61
CA LEU A 426 -10.85 -23.57 5.99
C LEU A 426 -11.76 -23.34 4.77
N ASP A 427 -11.20 -22.92 3.63
CA ASP A 427 -11.95 -22.76 2.38
C ASP A 427 -12.32 -24.11 1.71
N LEU A 428 -11.60 -25.20 2.03
CA LEU A 428 -11.89 -26.56 1.57
C LEU A 428 -13.15 -27.16 2.25
N LEU A 429 -13.54 -26.66 3.43
CA LEU A 429 -14.68 -27.15 4.18
C LEU A 429 -16.01 -26.74 3.53
N ARG A 430 -17.00 -27.65 3.56
CA ARG A 430 -18.38 -27.32 3.21
C ARG A 430 -18.97 -26.38 4.25
N GLU A 431 -19.77 -25.43 3.81
CA GLU A 431 -20.55 -24.58 4.71
C GLU A 431 -21.64 -25.43 5.39
N LYS A 432 -21.91 -25.21 6.68
CA LYS A 432 -22.97 -25.90 7.44
C LYS A 432 -24.38 -25.66 6.86
N LYS A 433 -24.56 -24.67 5.98
CA LYS A 433 -25.84 -24.36 5.34
C LYS A 433 -26.22 -25.40 4.28
N PRO A 434 -27.51 -25.79 4.19
CA PRO A 434 -27.96 -26.72 3.16
C PRO A 434 -27.76 -26.08 1.78
N SER A 435 -27.06 -26.81 0.90
CA SER A 435 -26.84 -26.41 -0.48
C SER A 435 -28.18 -26.08 -1.14
N LYS A 436 -28.36 -24.83 -1.62
CA LYS A 436 -29.45 -24.51 -2.55
C LYS A 436 -29.33 -25.46 -3.74
N VAL A 437 -30.39 -26.22 -4.02
CA VAL A 437 -30.62 -27.14 -5.16
C VAL A 437 -29.41 -27.28 -6.09
N GLN A 438 -28.63 -28.35 -5.89
CA GLN A 438 -27.50 -28.68 -6.75
C GLN A 438 -27.95 -28.83 -8.21
N ARG A 439 -27.23 -28.19 -9.13
CA ARG A 439 -27.27 -28.56 -10.56
C ARG A 439 -26.59 -29.93 -10.68
N PRO A 440 -27.19 -30.92 -11.38
CA PRO A 440 -26.79 -32.33 -11.29
C PRO A 440 -25.39 -32.70 -11.84
N ASN A 441 -24.56 -31.75 -12.30
CA ASN A 441 -23.31 -32.04 -13.02
C ASN A 441 -22.04 -31.37 -12.45
N ARG A 442 -22.02 -30.92 -11.18
CA ARG A 442 -20.79 -30.36 -10.58
C ARG A 442 -20.22 -31.31 -9.54
N VAL A 443 -18.99 -31.79 -9.75
CA VAL A 443 -18.25 -32.58 -8.76
C VAL A 443 -17.92 -31.66 -7.58
N ASP A 444 -18.48 -31.96 -6.41
CA ASP A 444 -18.19 -31.20 -5.19
C ASP A 444 -16.77 -31.52 -4.71
N LYS A 445 -15.87 -30.54 -4.81
CA LYS A 445 -14.49 -30.64 -4.35
C LYS A 445 -14.32 -30.34 -2.85
N ARG A 446 -15.39 -30.19 -2.06
CA ARG A 446 -15.31 -29.76 -0.65
C ARG A 446 -15.49 -30.89 0.35
N LEU A 447 -14.75 -30.85 1.46
CA LEU A 447 -14.85 -31.79 2.58
C LEU A 447 -16.11 -31.55 3.42
N ASN A 448 -16.79 -32.62 3.83
CA ASN A 448 -17.96 -32.52 4.71
C ASN A 448 -17.56 -32.08 6.13
N LEU A 449 -18.38 -31.27 6.79
CA LEU A 449 -18.22 -30.94 8.21
C LEU A 449 -18.66 -32.12 9.09
N THR A 450 -17.70 -32.97 9.48
CA THR A 450 -17.89 -34.03 10.48
C THR A 450 -17.78 -33.49 11.90
N GLU A 451 -18.27 -34.23 12.89
CA GLU A 451 -18.14 -33.85 14.31
C GLU A 451 -16.67 -33.66 14.73
N GLU A 452 -15.77 -34.50 14.21
CA GLU A 452 -14.33 -34.38 14.43
C GLU A 452 -13.76 -33.05 13.89
N ARG A 453 -14.13 -32.64 12.67
CA ARG A 453 -13.68 -31.37 12.10
C ARG A 453 -14.24 -30.18 12.87
N ILE A 454 -15.51 -30.24 13.29
CA ILE A 454 -16.10 -29.19 14.14
C ILE A 454 -15.34 -29.07 15.46
N PHE A 455 -14.95 -30.19 16.06
CA PHE A 455 -14.11 -30.20 17.26
C PHE A 455 -12.75 -29.54 17.01
N LYS A 456 -12.07 -29.85 15.89
CA LYS A 456 -10.82 -29.17 15.50
C LYS A 456 -11.00 -27.66 15.29
N LEU A 457 -12.08 -27.23 14.63
CA LEU A 457 -12.42 -25.81 14.49
C LEU A 457 -12.64 -25.13 15.84
N SER A 458 -13.27 -25.82 16.81
CA SER A 458 -13.47 -25.28 18.16
C SER A 458 -12.15 -25.13 18.94
N GLN A 459 -11.21 -26.07 18.75
CA GLN A 459 -9.85 -25.96 19.31
C GLN A 459 -9.10 -24.77 18.71
N LEU A 460 -9.08 -24.67 17.38
CA LEU A 460 -8.47 -23.54 16.69
C LEU A 460 -9.08 -22.21 17.13
N LEU A 461 -10.41 -22.11 17.22
CA LEU A 461 -11.09 -20.90 17.67
C LEU A 461 -10.66 -20.50 19.09
N THR A 462 -10.53 -21.48 19.99
CA THR A 462 -10.08 -21.24 21.37
C THR A 462 -8.66 -20.68 21.41
N VAL A 463 -7.76 -21.21 20.57
CA VAL A 463 -6.38 -20.70 20.43
C VAL A 463 -6.40 -19.27 19.87
N LEU A 464 -7.20 -19.01 18.84
CA LEU A 464 -7.26 -17.70 18.20
C LEU A 464 -7.81 -16.62 19.12
N PHE A 465 -8.80 -16.94 19.97
CA PHE A 465 -9.28 -16.01 20.99
C PHE A 465 -8.20 -15.64 22.01
N ASP A 466 -7.24 -16.55 22.23
CA ASP A 466 -6.10 -16.29 23.10
C ASP A 466 -5.07 -15.38 22.41
N ASN A 467 -4.73 -15.68 21.15
CA ASN A 467 -3.73 -14.92 20.39
C ASN A 467 -4.18 -13.51 19.96
N VAL A 468 -5.47 -13.21 19.98
CA VAL A 468 -6.03 -11.90 19.58
C VAL A 468 -6.09 -10.90 20.75
N LYS A 469 -5.74 -11.32 21.97
CA LYS A 469 -5.71 -10.46 23.16
C LYS A 469 -4.68 -9.34 23.01
N TYR A 470 -5.08 -8.12 23.34
CA TYR A 470 -4.17 -6.98 23.38
C TYR A 470 -3.06 -7.17 24.44
N PRO A 471 -1.79 -6.89 24.11
CA PRO A 471 -0.69 -7.06 25.04
C PRO A 471 -0.65 -6.00 26.15
N THR A 472 -0.31 -6.48 27.34
CA THR A 472 -0.07 -5.77 28.62
C THR A 472 1.02 -4.70 28.61
N ASP A 473 2.21 -5.20 28.26
CA ASP A 473 3.51 -4.67 28.70
C ASP A 473 4.50 -4.52 27.52
N ASP A 474 4.05 -4.73 26.29
CA ASP A 474 4.91 -4.78 25.11
C ASP A 474 5.35 -3.36 24.66
N PRO A 475 6.63 -3.16 24.30
CA PRO A 475 7.11 -1.90 23.73
C PRO A 475 6.44 -1.57 22.39
N ASP A 476 6.48 -0.29 21.99
CA ASP A 476 5.76 0.21 20.80
C ASP A 476 6.11 -0.55 19.49
N ASP A 477 7.34 -1.06 19.35
CA ASP A 477 7.76 -1.83 18.16
C ASP A 477 7.07 -3.21 18.07
N ASP A 478 6.78 -3.84 19.21
CA ASP A 478 6.11 -5.14 19.28
C ASP A 478 4.60 -5.01 19.01
N LEU A 479 4.02 -3.82 19.24
CA LEU A 479 2.62 -3.54 18.93
C LEU A 479 2.32 -3.56 17.42
N GLU A 480 3.23 -3.08 16.56
CA GLU A 480 3.04 -3.13 15.10
C GLU A 480 3.02 -4.59 14.61
N GLN A 481 3.95 -5.40 15.11
CA GLN A 481 4.01 -6.84 14.80
C GLN A 481 2.76 -7.56 15.31
N PHE A 482 2.33 -7.25 16.54
CA PHE A 482 1.07 -7.75 17.08
C PHE A 482 -0.13 -7.42 16.18
N GLU A 483 -0.28 -6.16 15.74
CA GLU A 483 -1.38 -5.77 14.85
C GLU A 483 -1.33 -6.49 13.50
N SER A 484 -0.14 -6.73 12.96
CA SER A 484 0.06 -7.53 11.75
C SER A 484 -0.40 -8.98 11.95
N ASN A 485 0.04 -9.62 13.04
CA ASN A 485 -0.34 -10.99 13.39
C ASN A 485 -1.85 -11.11 13.67
N ARG A 486 -2.43 -10.11 14.35
CA ARG A 486 -3.87 -10.03 14.63
C ARG A 486 -4.71 -10.09 13.36
N LYS A 487 -4.27 -9.43 12.26
CA LYS A 487 -4.97 -9.50 10.96
C LYS A 487 -5.03 -10.92 10.40
N VAL A 488 -3.96 -11.70 10.54
CA VAL A 488 -3.89 -13.10 10.11
C VAL A 488 -4.86 -13.95 10.93
N PHE A 489 -4.88 -13.80 12.26
CA PHE A 489 -5.81 -14.54 13.13
C PHE A 489 -7.27 -14.20 12.83
N ILE A 490 -7.59 -12.94 12.55
CA ILE A 490 -8.93 -12.54 12.10
C ILE A 490 -9.31 -13.18 10.76
N SER A 491 -8.35 -13.38 9.85
CA SER A 491 -8.58 -14.12 8.61
C SER A 491 -8.98 -15.58 8.88
N PHE A 492 -8.33 -16.26 9.83
CA PHE A 492 -8.71 -17.62 10.22
C PHE A 492 -10.10 -17.65 10.85
N ILE A 493 -10.43 -16.71 11.76
CA ILE A 493 -11.76 -16.61 12.36
C ILE A 493 -12.81 -16.37 11.26
N ARG A 494 -12.50 -15.59 10.23
CA ARG A 494 -13.37 -15.40 9.07
C ARG A 494 -13.59 -16.71 8.32
N GLY A 495 -12.55 -17.51 8.09
CA GLY A 495 -12.68 -18.85 7.51
C GLY A 495 -13.57 -19.76 8.35
N ILE A 496 -13.38 -19.80 9.67
CA ILE A 496 -14.24 -20.56 10.60
C ILE A 496 -15.69 -20.09 10.51
N SER A 497 -15.93 -18.78 10.47
CA SER A 497 -17.29 -18.21 10.37
C SER A 497 -18.02 -18.58 9.07
N ARG A 498 -17.28 -18.81 7.97
CA ARG A 498 -17.86 -19.32 6.71
C ARG A 498 -18.27 -20.79 6.84
N ALA A 499 -17.44 -21.60 7.49
CA ALA A 499 -17.71 -23.02 7.71
C ALA A 499 -18.87 -23.23 8.72
N ASP A 500 -18.74 -22.67 9.93
CA ASP A 500 -19.75 -22.68 10.98
C ASP A 500 -19.88 -21.30 11.64
N SER A 501 -20.85 -20.53 11.14
CA SER A 501 -21.19 -19.20 11.65
C SER A 501 -21.71 -19.20 13.10
N SER A 502 -22.27 -20.29 13.62
CA SER A 502 -22.76 -20.33 15.01
C SER A 502 -21.62 -20.43 16.02
N LEU A 503 -20.58 -21.19 15.68
CA LEU A 503 -19.44 -21.49 16.56
C LEU A 503 -18.73 -20.23 17.07
N VAL A 504 -18.51 -19.24 16.19
CA VAL A 504 -17.82 -17.99 16.55
C VAL A 504 -18.64 -17.16 17.54
N LEU A 505 -19.95 -17.00 17.31
CA LEU A 505 -20.82 -16.21 18.20
C LEU A 505 -21.02 -16.88 19.56
N ASP A 506 -21.18 -18.20 19.58
CA ASP A 506 -21.28 -18.97 20.81
C ASP A 506 -19.98 -18.93 21.61
N GLY A 507 -18.84 -18.95 20.92
CA GLY A 507 -17.52 -18.73 21.51
C GLY A 507 -17.39 -17.35 22.15
N ILE A 508 -17.71 -16.28 21.41
CA ILE A 508 -17.64 -14.89 21.91
C ILE A 508 -18.57 -14.73 23.12
N TYR A 509 -19.79 -15.24 23.04
CA TYR A 509 -20.74 -15.22 24.14
C TYR A 509 -20.19 -15.89 25.40
N SER A 510 -19.65 -17.10 25.25
CA SER A 510 -19.12 -17.89 26.37
C SER A 510 -17.90 -17.23 27.00
N LEU A 511 -16.99 -16.69 26.18
CA LEU A 511 -15.80 -15.97 26.64
C LEU A 511 -16.21 -14.70 27.39
N LEU A 512 -17.13 -13.91 26.85
CA LEU A 512 -17.61 -12.69 27.48
C LEU A 512 -18.35 -13.00 28.79
N GLN A 513 -19.25 -13.98 28.81
CA GLN A 513 -19.98 -14.38 30.02
C GLN A 513 -19.03 -14.82 31.13
N HIS A 514 -18.05 -15.66 30.81
CA HIS A 514 -17.05 -16.12 31.77
C HIS A 514 -16.20 -14.95 32.28
N THR A 515 -15.72 -14.09 31.39
CA THR A 515 -14.88 -12.93 31.75
C THR A 515 -15.63 -11.94 32.64
N LEU A 516 -16.90 -11.64 32.32
CA LEU A 516 -17.74 -10.77 33.14
C LEU A 516 -18.01 -11.35 34.54
N SER A 517 -18.08 -12.68 34.69
CA SER A 517 -18.26 -13.33 35.99
C SER A 517 -17.04 -13.23 36.91
N GLN A 518 -15.86 -12.97 36.35
CA GLN A 518 -14.60 -12.82 37.08
C GLN A 518 -14.32 -11.36 37.48
N LEU A 519 -15.08 -10.41 36.95
CA LEU A 519 -14.91 -8.99 37.27
C LEU A 519 -15.46 -8.66 38.67
N PRO A 520 -14.82 -7.73 39.40
CA PRO A 520 -15.31 -7.28 40.70
C PRO A 520 -16.67 -6.59 40.58
N GLN A 521 -17.53 -6.74 41.60
CA GLN A 521 -18.92 -6.28 41.57
C GLN A 521 -19.08 -4.75 41.67
N SER A 522 -18.06 -4.02 42.12
CA SER A 522 -18.11 -2.56 42.26
C SER A 522 -16.72 -1.92 42.20
N ASN A 523 -16.61 -0.77 41.51
CA ASN A 523 -15.39 0.04 41.31
C ASN A 523 -14.21 -0.70 40.66
N TYR A 524 -14.13 -0.61 39.32
CA TYR A 524 -13.01 -1.14 38.55
C TYR A 524 -11.77 -0.26 38.74
N ARG A 525 -10.83 -0.68 39.60
CA ARG A 525 -9.45 -0.23 39.52
C ARG A 525 -8.67 -1.24 38.67
N ILE A 526 -7.79 -0.76 37.78
CA ILE A 526 -7.00 -1.65 36.92
C ILE A 526 -6.16 -2.60 37.76
N GLU A 527 -5.56 -2.10 38.84
CA GLU A 527 -4.70 -2.86 39.76
C GLU A 527 -5.41 -4.06 40.42
N ASP A 528 -6.75 -4.02 40.50
CA ASP A 528 -7.56 -5.08 41.11
C ASP A 528 -8.02 -6.15 40.10
N ILE A 529 -7.69 -5.99 38.81
CA ILE A 529 -8.12 -6.89 37.72
C ILE A 529 -6.92 -7.61 37.14
N ASP A 530 -6.99 -8.94 37.11
CA ASP A 530 -6.00 -9.79 36.44
C ASP A 530 -5.85 -9.39 34.96
N GLU A 531 -4.61 -9.19 34.53
CA GLU A 531 -4.23 -8.80 33.17
C GLU A 531 -4.83 -9.76 32.12
N LEU A 532 -4.88 -11.06 32.43
CA LEU A 532 -5.49 -12.06 31.57
C LEU A 532 -6.99 -11.81 31.36
N VAL A 533 -7.68 -11.30 32.37
CA VAL A 533 -9.11 -10.94 32.31
C VAL A 533 -9.29 -9.67 31.46
N LEU A 534 -8.40 -8.68 31.59
CA LEU A 534 -8.39 -7.48 30.76
C LEU A 534 -8.19 -7.83 29.28
N GLY A 535 -7.18 -8.64 28.96
CA GLY A 535 -6.91 -9.09 27.59
C GLY A 535 -8.07 -9.87 26.98
N ARG A 536 -8.70 -10.79 27.75
CA ARG A 536 -9.88 -11.54 27.29
C ARG A 536 -11.11 -10.66 27.07
N LEU A 537 -11.30 -9.64 27.90
CA LEU A 537 -12.41 -8.70 27.74
C LEU A 537 -12.21 -7.83 26.50
N GLU A 538 -10.99 -7.31 26.31
CA GLU A 538 -10.62 -6.57 25.11
C GLU A 538 -10.86 -7.40 23.85
N SER A 539 -10.36 -8.65 23.82
CA SER A 539 -10.49 -9.50 22.64
C SER A 539 -11.95 -9.84 22.35
N SER A 540 -12.77 -10.06 23.39
CA SER A 540 -14.21 -10.29 23.24
C SER A 540 -14.92 -9.10 22.58
N LEU A 541 -14.61 -7.87 23.01
CA LEU A 541 -15.19 -6.65 22.43
C LEU A 541 -14.71 -6.42 21.01
N TYR A 542 -13.42 -6.60 20.75
CA TYR A 542 -12.83 -6.48 19.42
C TYR A 542 -13.41 -7.50 18.44
N LEU A 543 -13.49 -8.77 18.83
CA LEU A 543 -14.09 -9.83 18.03
C LEU A 543 -15.56 -9.54 17.74
N PHE A 544 -16.33 -9.08 18.74
CA PHE A 544 -17.72 -8.69 18.53
C PHE A 544 -17.85 -7.47 17.62
N PHE A 545 -16.93 -6.50 17.67
CA PHE A 545 -16.88 -5.41 16.70
C PHE A 545 -16.66 -5.94 15.26
N ILE A 546 -15.78 -6.92 15.08
CA ILE A 546 -15.45 -7.51 13.78
C ILE A 546 -16.58 -8.37 13.20
N VAL A 547 -17.48 -8.92 14.02
CA VAL A 547 -18.66 -9.67 13.57
C VAL A 547 -19.45 -8.92 12.49
N GLY A 548 -19.50 -7.59 12.53
CA GLY A 548 -20.14 -6.78 11.50
C GLY A 548 -19.52 -6.93 10.10
N GLU A 549 -18.26 -7.36 10.00
CA GLU A 549 -17.56 -7.65 8.74
C GLU A 549 -17.69 -9.10 8.32
N LEU A 550 -17.76 -10.00 9.30
CA LEU A 550 -17.85 -11.45 9.06
C LEU A 550 -19.23 -11.85 8.55
N TYR A 551 -20.29 -11.22 9.09
CA TYR A 551 -21.68 -11.58 8.78
C TYR A 551 -22.32 -10.52 7.90
N LYS A 552 -22.96 -10.95 6.80
CA LYS A 552 -23.72 -10.07 5.91
C LYS A 552 -25.20 -10.07 6.33
N ALA A 553 -25.61 -9.09 7.13
CA ALA A 553 -27.01 -8.91 7.50
C ALA A 553 -27.80 -8.18 6.40
N PRO A 554 -29.06 -8.56 6.11
CA PRO A 554 -29.90 -7.86 5.15
C PRO A 554 -30.13 -6.41 5.59
N LYS A 555 -29.76 -5.45 4.75
CA LYS A 555 -29.81 -4.01 5.07
C LYS A 555 -29.11 -3.68 6.40
N GLU A 556 -28.06 -4.39 6.82
CA GLU A 556 -27.37 -4.19 8.12
C GLU A 556 -28.28 -4.38 9.36
N GLY A 557 -29.39 -5.11 9.23
CA GLY A 557 -30.30 -5.43 10.33
C GLY A 557 -29.80 -6.57 11.22
N TYR A 558 -28.61 -6.45 11.82
CA TYR A 558 -27.98 -7.50 12.65
C TYR A 558 -28.80 -7.97 13.84
N PHE A 559 -29.78 -7.17 14.27
CA PHE A 559 -30.64 -7.44 15.44
C PHE A 559 -32.09 -7.77 15.05
N SER A 560 -32.38 -7.89 13.74
CA SER A 560 -33.69 -8.28 13.23
C SER A 560 -33.98 -9.75 13.53
N ASP A 561 -35.24 -10.07 13.85
CA ASP A 561 -35.69 -11.46 13.97
C ASP A 561 -35.61 -12.23 12.64
N SER A 562 -35.56 -11.52 11.50
CA SER A 562 -35.37 -12.12 10.18
C SER A 562 -33.93 -12.61 9.93
N PHE A 563 -32.98 -12.21 10.77
CA PHE A 563 -31.59 -12.62 10.68
C PHE A 563 -31.37 -13.81 11.62
N GLU A 564 -30.85 -14.92 11.08
CA GLU A 564 -30.65 -16.19 11.80
C GLU A 564 -29.90 -16.01 13.13
N TYR A 565 -28.86 -15.17 13.12
CA TYR A 565 -28.03 -14.89 14.30
C TYR A 565 -28.50 -13.67 15.12
N GLY A 566 -29.61 -13.04 14.73
CA GLY A 566 -30.17 -11.84 15.36
C GLY A 566 -30.43 -11.98 16.86
N PRO A 567 -31.04 -13.09 17.34
CA PRO A 567 -31.24 -13.33 18.76
C PRO A 567 -29.92 -13.34 19.55
N LYS A 568 -28.89 -14.05 19.05
CA LYS A 568 -27.59 -14.16 19.71
C LYS A 568 -26.83 -12.83 19.73
N MET A 569 -26.89 -12.08 18.61
CA MET A 569 -26.36 -10.72 18.53
C MET A 569 -27.00 -9.79 19.57
N ARG A 570 -28.33 -9.84 19.74
CA ARG A 570 -29.04 -9.05 20.76
C ARG A 570 -28.63 -9.45 22.18
N GLU A 571 -28.43 -10.74 22.42
CA GLU A 571 -27.98 -11.26 23.72
C GLU A 571 -26.60 -10.71 24.09
N ILE A 572 -25.61 -10.84 23.20
CA ILE A 572 -24.25 -10.32 23.40
C ILE A 572 -24.27 -8.81 23.58
N MET A 573 -24.94 -8.07 22.71
CA MET A 573 -25.03 -6.61 22.80
C MET A 573 -25.71 -6.15 24.09
N SER A 574 -26.73 -6.88 24.55
CA SER A 574 -27.40 -6.58 25.83
C SER A 574 -26.48 -6.81 27.02
N MET A 575 -25.64 -7.86 27.00
CA MET A 575 -24.63 -8.07 28.04
C MET A 575 -23.62 -6.93 28.08
N ILE A 576 -23.09 -6.51 26.92
CA ILE A 576 -22.16 -5.39 26.79
C ILE A 576 -22.78 -4.10 27.35
N CYS A 577 -24.01 -3.76 26.93
CA CYS A 577 -24.68 -2.51 27.35
C CYS A 577 -25.16 -2.52 28.81
N ALA A 578 -25.47 -3.70 29.37
CA ALA A 578 -25.87 -3.85 30.77
C ALA A 578 -24.66 -3.88 31.72
N SER A 579 -23.49 -4.25 31.21
CA SER A 579 -22.24 -4.25 31.97
C SER A 579 -21.67 -2.83 32.11
N ASN A 580 -20.94 -2.57 33.20
CA ASN A 580 -20.27 -1.28 33.40
C ASN A 580 -18.81 -1.29 32.91
N ILE A 581 -18.52 -2.04 31.84
CA ILE A 581 -17.16 -2.24 31.31
C ILE A 581 -16.51 -0.94 30.81
N SER A 582 -17.29 0.06 30.41
CA SER A 582 -16.78 1.38 29.99
C SER A 582 -16.12 2.16 31.14
N SER A 583 -16.40 1.81 32.39
CA SER A 583 -15.74 2.38 33.57
C SER A 583 -14.36 1.78 33.85
N ILE A 584 -13.96 0.68 33.19
CA ILE A 584 -12.63 0.09 33.37
C ILE A 584 -11.60 1.06 32.75
N PRO A 585 -10.62 1.59 33.50
CA PRO A 585 -9.71 2.61 32.99
C PRO A 585 -8.59 2.08 32.07
N PHE A 586 -8.88 1.07 31.25
CA PHE A 586 -7.98 0.50 30.25
C PHE A 586 -8.40 0.94 28.85
N PHE A 587 -7.56 1.72 28.17
CA PHE A 587 -7.95 2.44 26.95
C PHE A 587 -8.44 1.54 25.80
N PRO A 588 -7.89 0.33 25.54
CA PRO A 588 -8.38 -0.54 24.47
C PRO A 588 -9.80 -1.02 24.72
N ILE A 589 -10.16 -1.32 25.98
CA ILE A 589 -11.53 -1.71 26.36
C ILE A 589 -12.50 -0.54 26.17
N GLN A 590 -12.13 0.65 26.63
CA GLN A 590 -12.98 1.85 26.48
C GLN A 590 -13.20 2.18 25.00
N LEU A 591 -12.14 2.14 24.19
CA LEU A 591 -12.20 2.39 22.76
C LEU A 591 -13.08 1.35 22.05
N ASN A 592 -12.81 0.05 22.26
CA ASN A 592 -13.59 -1.03 21.66
C ASN A 592 -15.06 -0.98 22.08
N PHE A 593 -15.36 -0.62 23.34
CA PHE A 593 -16.75 -0.41 23.79
C PHE A 593 -17.46 0.63 22.94
N PHE A 594 -16.91 1.84 22.81
CA PHE A 594 -17.55 2.90 22.02
C PHE A 594 -17.60 2.58 20.52
N GLU A 595 -16.62 1.85 19.98
CA GLU A 595 -16.64 1.36 18.59
C GLU A 595 -17.79 0.37 18.36
N VAL A 596 -18.00 -0.57 19.28
CA VAL A 596 -19.15 -1.50 19.26
C VAL A 596 -20.46 -0.71 19.27
N ILE A 597 -20.60 0.29 20.16
CA ILE A 597 -21.80 1.14 20.22
C ILE A 597 -22.02 1.89 18.89
N GLY A 598 -20.96 2.49 18.33
CA GLY A 598 -21.06 3.26 17.09
C GLY A 598 -21.32 2.42 15.85
N ARG A 599 -20.79 1.20 15.79
CA ARG A 599 -21.00 0.26 14.67
C ARG A 599 -22.42 -0.32 14.67
N TYR A 600 -22.93 -0.67 15.85
CA TYR A 600 -24.20 -1.34 16.03
C TYR A 600 -25.32 -0.40 16.50
N ASP A 601 -25.33 0.85 16.01
CA ASP A 601 -26.27 1.89 16.43
C ASP A 601 -27.76 1.50 16.25
N ARG A 602 -28.07 0.67 15.25
CA ARG A 602 -29.43 0.18 14.99
C ARG A 602 -30.00 -0.70 16.10
N PHE A 603 -29.17 -1.22 17.00
CA PHE A 603 -29.61 -1.95 18.18
C PHE A 603 -30.56 -1.11 19.04
N PHE A 604 -30.29 0.19 19.18
CA PHE A 604 -31.05 1.10 20.04
C PHE A 604 -32.47 1.36 19.56
N SER A 605 -32.73 1.19 18.26
CA SER A 605 -34.11 1.20 17.72
C SER A 605 -34.95 0.04 18.26
N THR A 606 -34.33 -1.10 18.60
CA THR A 606 -35.02 -2.27 19.14
C THR A 606 -34.99 -2.29 20.68
N SER A 607 -33.93 -1.78 21.29
CA SER A 607 -33.74 -1.76 22.75
C SER A 607 -33.40 -0.35 23.27
N PRO A 608 -34.36 0.60 23.27
CA PRO A 608 -34.11 2.00 23.65
C PRO A 608 -33.77 2.19 25.13
N LYS A 609 -34.03 1.19 25.99
CA LYS A 609 -33.75 1.24 27.44
C LYS A 609 -32.29 1.52 27.81
N TYR A 610 -31.33 1.21 26.93
CA TYR A 610 -29.89 1.42 27.18
C TYR A 610 -29.39 2.80 26.72
N LEU A 611 -30.20 3.55 25.97
CA LEU A 611 -29.78 4.76 25.25
C LEU A 611 -29.25 5.86 26.20
N LEU A 612 -29.96 6.11 27.31
CA LEU A 612 -29.58 7.16 28.27
C LEU A 612 -28.32 6.80 29.07
N ASN A 613 -28.16 5.52 29.46
CA ASN A 613 -26.96 5.06 30.17
C ASN A 613 -25.70 5.21 29.28
N ILE A 614 -25.84 4.91 27.99
CA ILE A 614 -24.73 5.05 27.03
C ILE A 614 -24.45 6.53 26.75
N LEU A 615 -25.49 7.37 26.66
CA LEU A 615 -25.33 8.81 26.56
C LEU A 615 -24.53 9.37 27.75
N GLU A 616 -24.82 8.93 28.97
CA GLU A 616 -24.07 9.30 30.17
C GLU A 616 -22.59 8.90 30.05
N ALA A 617 -22.31 7.67 29.59
CA ALA A 617 -20.95 7.20 29.36
C ALA A 617 -20.18 8.01 28.29
N PHE A 618 -20.87 8.52 27.26
CA PHE A 618 -20.24 9.44 26.32
C PHE A 618 -19.92 10.80 26.96
N LEU A 619 -20.79 11.33 27.81
CA LEU A 619 -20.66 12.69 28.34
C LEU A 619 -19.66 12.81 29.49
N ASP A 620 -19.41 11.75 30.25
CA ASP A 620 -18.54 11.78 31.44
C ASP A 620 -17.05 11.47 31.15
N SER A 621 -16.28 11.14 32.19
CA SER A 621 -14.84 10.82 32.12
C SER A 621 -14.52 9.52 31.37
N ARG A 622 -15.52 8.71 31.00
CA ARG A 622 -15.33 7.50 30.19
C ARG A 622 -15.17 7.85 28.71
N GLY A 623 -15.89 8.86 28.21
CA GLY A 623 -15.92 9.25 26.79
C GLY A 623 -15.27 10.60 26.51
N LEU A 624 -16.08 11.65 26.34
CA LEU A 624 -15.66 12.99 25.90
C LEU A 624 -14.73 13.70 26.90
N ARG A 625 -14.71 13.28 28.17
CA ARG A 625 -13.82 13.82 29.21
C ARG A 625 -12.74 12.84 29.64
N ASN A 626 -12.45 11.82 28.81
CA ASN A 626 -11.43 10.82 29.09
C ASN A 626 -10.02 11.43 29.16
N SER A 627 -9.18 10.92 30.05
CA SER A 627 -7.78 11.33 30.21
C SER A 627 -6.94 10.97 28.98
N ASN A 628 -7.20 9.82 28.36
CA ASN A 628 -6.51 9.35 27.18
C ASN A 628 -7.02 10.09 25.92
N ILE A 629 -6.09 10.73 25.20
CA ILE A 629 -6.40 11.53 24.01
C ILE A 629 -6.97 10.69 22.85
N GLN A 630 -6.53 9.44 22.68
CA GLN A 630 -7.01 8.57 21.62
C GLN A 630 -8.49 8.22 21.82
N VAL A 631 -8.86 7.85 23.05
CA VAL A 631 -10.26 7.55 23.41
C VAL A 631 -11.10 8.82 23.30
N ARG A 632 -10.64 9.92 23.89
CA ARG A 632 -11.37 11.21 23.90
C ARG A 632 -11.64 11.71 22.48
N SER A 633 -10.61 11.76 21.63
CA SER A 633 -10.70 12.17 20.23
C SER A 633 -11.68 11.31 19.45
N ARG A 634 -11.55 9.98 19.57
CA ARG A 634 -12.43 9.05 18.86
C ARG A 634 -13.88 9.13 19.34
N CYS A 635 -14.10 9.33 20.64
CA CYS A 635 -15.43 9.51 21.22
C CYS A 635 -16.15 10.74 20.66
N ALA A 636 -15.47 11.83 20.32
CA ALA A 636 -16.11 13.00 19.70
C ALA A 636 -16.80 12.64 18.37
N TYR A 637 -16.13 11.87 17.52
CA TYR A 637 -16.71 11.35 16.27
C TYR A 637 -17.86 10.38 16.52
N LEU A 638 -17.65 9.37 17.37
CA LEU A 638 -18.64 8.34 17.65
C LEU A 638 -19.89 8.91 18.32
N PHE A 639 -19.74 9.90 19.21
CA PHE A 639 -20.84 10.64 19.81
C PHE A 639 -21.67 11.37 18.76
N SER A 640 -21.02 12.08 17.83
CA SER A 640 -21.71 12.78 16.73
C SER A 640 -22.56 11.82 15.88
N ARG A 641 -22.00 10.65 15.55
CA ARG A 641 -22.72 9.59 14.84
C ARG A 641 -23.88 9.04 15.68
N PHE A 642 -23.66 8.76 16.97
CA PHE A 642 -24.67 8.23 17.89
C PHE A 642 -25.88 9.16 18.03
N ILE A 643 -25.63 10.48 18.18
CA ILE A 643 -26.65 11.52 18.20
C ILE A 643 -27.40 11.57 16.87
N LYS A 644 -26.69 11.57 15.73
CA LYS A 644 -27.30 11.63 14.40
C LYS A 644 -28.25 10.46 14.12
N CYS A 645 -27.86 9.24 14.52
CA CYS A 645 -28.67 8.03 14.32
C CYS A 645 -29.91 7.98 15.21
N ASN A 646 -29.84 8.50 16.45
CA ASN A 646 -30.91 8.40 17.45
C ASN A 646 -31.55 9.75 17.81
N LYS A 647 -31.43 10.76 16.94
CA LYS A 647 -31.82 12.14 17.22
C LYS A 647 -33.25 12.32 17.73
N SER A 648 -34.22 11.54 17.21
CA SER A 648 -35.62 11.61 17.65
C SER A 648 -35.81 11.25 19.12
N ALA A 649 -35.03 10.28 19.64
CA ALA A 649 -35.08 9.88 21.03
C ALA A 649 -34.43 10.92 21.97
N PHE A 650 -33.48 11.70 21.46
CA PHE A 650 -32.76 12.72 22.24
C PHE A 650 -33.42 14.10 22.24
N VAL A 651 -34.37 14.39 21.36
CA VAL A 651 -35.05 15.69 21.29
C VAL A 651 -35.55 16.18 22.66
N PRO A 652 -36.21 15.36 23.51
CA PRO A 652 -36.68 15.79 24.83
C PRO A 652 -35.56 16.21 25.80
N HIS A 653 -34.34 15.72 25.60
CA HIS A 653 -33.18 15.98 26.47
C HIS A 653 -32.20 17.00 25.88
N THR A 654 -32.56 17.68 24.78
CA THR A 654 -31.67 18.58 24.04
C THR A 654 -31.03 19.63 24.93
N GLU A 655 -31.78 20.30 25.81
CA GLU A 655 -31.24 21.34 26.69
C GLU A 655 -30.19 20.80 27.67
N GLN A 656 -30.47 19.64 28.27
CA GLN A 656 -29.55 18.99 29.21
C GLN A 656 -28.25 18.58 28.50
N ILE A 657 -28.36 18.02 27.30
CA ILE A 657 -27.19 17.61 26.50
C ILE A 657 -26.36 18.84 26.11
N LEU A 658 -26.99 19.92 25.64
CA LEU A 658 -26.29 21.15 25.25
C LEU A 658 -25.59 21.79 26.44
N GLN A 659 -26.23 21.84 27.62
CA GLN A 659 -25.60 22.32 28.86
C GLN A 659 -24.36 21.50 29.25
N GLN A 660 -24.42 20.18 29.10
CA GLN A 660 -23.26 19.31 29.38
C GLN A 660 -22.13 19.44 28.34
N LEU A 661 -22.42 19.92 27.14
CA LEU A 661 -21.42 20.15 26.09
C LEU A 661 -20.86 21.57 26.11
N GLU A 662 -21.53 22.53 26.75
CA GLU A 662 -21.16 23.95 26.76
C GLU A 662 -19.70 24.19 27.12
N SER A 663 -19.15 23.48 28.12
CA SER A 663 -17.76 23.63 28.53
C SER A 663 -16.72 23.12 27.51
N LEU A 664 -17.15 22.35 26.50
CA LEU A 664 -16.28 21.71 25.49
C LEU A 664 -16.30 22.43 24.13
N LEU A 665 -17.24 23.37 23.93
CA LEU A 665 -17.43 24.13 22.70
C LEU A 665 -16.50 25.35 22.51
N PRO A 666 -15.91 26.00 23.54
CA PRO A 666 -15.02 27.13 23.32
C PRO A 666 -13.86 26.79 22.37
N ILE A 667 -13.71 27.58 21.32
CA ILE A 667 -12.63 27.45 20.34
C ILE A 667 -11.41 28.18 20.87
N ASP A 668 -10.31 27.44 20.99
CA ASP A 668 -8.99 27.99 21.25
C ASP A 668 -8.32 28.38 19.92
N PRO A 669 -8.09 29.69 19.65
CA PRO A 669 -7.52 30.15 18.39
C PRO A 669 -5.98 30.02 18.33
N THR A 670 -5.32 29.41 19.33
CA THR A 670 -3.86 29.26 19.32
C THR A 670 -3.39 28.23 18.28
N PRO A 671 -2.40 28.58 17.42
CA PRO A 671 -1.85 27.66 16.42
C PRO A 671 -0.97 26.57 17.02
N GLU A 672 -1.09 25.36 16.45
CA GLU A 672 -0.22 24.21 16.76
C GLU A 672 0.87 24.11 15.67
N ILE A 673 2.14 24.15 16.06
CA ILE A 673 3.28 24.07 15.14
C ILE A 673 3.63 22.59 14.89
N ALA A 674 3.70 22.19 13.63
CA ALA A 674 4.08 20.83 13.24
C ALA A 674 5.59 20.63 13.46
N GLY A 675 6.00 19.69 14.31
CA GLY A 675 7.42 19.37 14.55
C GLY A 675 7.82 19.19 16.01
N SER A 676 6.95 19.45 16.99
CA SER A 676 7.19 19.02 18.38
C SER A 676 6.87 17.53 18.54
N SER A 677 7.68 16.67 17.92
CA SER A 677 7.67 15.24 18.18
C SER A 677 8.15 14.98 19.60
N SER A 678 7.23 14.78 20.55
CA SER A 678 7.56 13.91 21.68
C SER A 678 7.32 12.47 21.24
N VAL A 679 8.42 11.76 21.03
CA VAL A 679 8.51 10.31 21.16
C VAL A 679 7.74 9.89 22.43
N ASN A 680 6.93 8.83 22.36
CA ASN A 680 6.08 8.22 23.43
C ASN A 680 4.56 8.46 23.38
N GLY A 681 3.92 8.68 22.23
CA GLY A 681 2.45 8.55 22.10
C GLY A 681 1.58 9.56 22.88
N PHE A 682 2.17 10.35 23.78
CA PHE A 682 1.60 11.56 24.34
C PHE A 682 1.90 12.69 23.36
N ARG A 683 0.86 13.27 22.76
CA ARG A 683 0.99 14.61 22.17
C ARG A 683 1.31 15.55 23.34
N SER A 684 2.59 15.83 23.59
CA SER A 684 2.96 16.96 24.43
C SER A 684 2.59 18.20 23.64
N SER A 685 1.39 18.74 23.89
CA SER A 685 1.02 20.09 23.49
C SER A 685 1.85 21.08 24.31
N SER A 686 3.19 21.09 24.11
CA SER A 686 4.02 22.18 24.60
C SER A 686 3.75 23.37 23.68
N ASN A 687 2.80 24.21 24.09
CA ASN A 687 2.54 25.51 23.51
C ASN A 687 3.84 26.34 23.57
N ILE A 688 4.59 26.42 22.47
CA ILE A 688 5.82 27.23 22.37
C ILE A 688 5.53 28.72 22.68
N LEU A 689 4.28 29.16 22.50
CA LEU A 689 3.86 30.54 22.70
C LEU A 689 3.41 30.87 24.15
N ASN A 690 3.05 29.87 24.97
CA ASN A 690 2.58 30.10 26.34
C ASN A 690 2.57 28.82 27.20
N GLU A 691 3.59 28.61 28.03
CA GLU A 691 3.68 27.47 28.97
C GLU A 691 2.55 27.43 30.02
N ASN A 692 1.85 28.55 30.23
CA ASN A 692 0.77 28.68 31.23
C ASN A 692 -0.65 28.59 30.64
N ALA A 693 -0.80 28.31 29.35
CA ALA A 693 -2.12 28.17 28.73
C ALA A 693 -2.81 26.86 29.19
N PRO A 694 -4.13 26.87 29.47
CA PRO A 694 -4.86 25.68 29.90
C PRO A 694 -4.77 24.56 28.85
N ARG A 695 -4.56 23.31 29.30
CA ARG A 695 -4.45 22.16 28.39
C ARG A 695 -5.72 22.00 27.56
N ARG A 696 -5.54 22.08 26.24
CA ARG A 696 -6.58 21.86 25.24
C ARG A 696 -7.13 20.43 25.30
N LEU A 697 -8.44 20.26 25.48
CA LEU A 697 -9.08 18.94 25.48
C LEU A 697 -9.25 18.38 24.06
N PHE A 698 -9.63 19.22 23.11
CA PHE A 698 -9.91 18.85 21.72
C PHE A 698 -9.28 19.84 20.74
N SER A 699 -8.71 19.35 19.65
CA SER A 699 -8.39 20.16 18.47
C SER A 699 -9.66 20.74 17.83
N VAL A 700 -9.56 21.83 17.05
CA VAL A 700 -10.73 22.40 16.35
C VAL A 700 -11.37 21.36 15.43
N ALA A 701 -10.55 20.53 14.79
CA ALA A 701 -11.01 19.43 13.96
C ALA A 701 -11.87 18.42 14.74
N GLU A 702 -11.48 18.06 15.96
CA GLU A 702 -12.27 17.16 16.83
C GLU A 702 -13.53 17.86 17.38
N GLN A 703 -13.42 19.13 17.77
CA GLN A 703 -14.56 19.94 18.20
C GLN A 703 -15.63 20.03 17.11
N SER A 704 -15.23 19.98 15.82
CA SER A 704 -16.19 19.99 14.71
C SER A 704 -17.24 18.88 14.78
N PHE A 705 -16.91 17.71 15.36
CA PHE A 705 -17.87 16.62 15.56
C PHE A 705 -18.90 16.96 16.65
N LEU A 706 -18.49 17.65 17.71
CA LEU A 706 -19.39 18.11 18.78
C LEU A 706 -20.34 19.18 18.26
N TYR A 707 -19.83 20.12 17.47
CA TYR A 707 -20.64 21.12 16.77
C TYR A 707 -21.66 20.46 15.82
N GLU A 708 -21.25 19.44 15.05
CA GLU A 708 -22.16 18.65 14.22
C GLU A 708 -23.25 17.96 15.08
N ALA A 709 -22.89 17.41 16.25
CA ALA A 709 -23.83 16.76 17.15
C ALA A 709 -24.87 17.76 17.71
N CYS A 710 -24.41 18.91 18.21
CA CYS A 710 -25.27 20.00 18.70
C CYS A 710 -26.21 20.50 17.60
N ALA A 711 -25.69 20.73 16.39
CA ALA A 711 -26.50 21.13 15.25
C ALA A 711 -27.58 20.10 14.89
N ASN A 712 -27.26 18.80 14.92
CA ASN A 712 -28.25 17.74 14.66
C ASN A 712 -29.40 17.75 15.68
N LEU A 713 -29.10 17.98 16.96
CA LEU A 713 -30.13 18.10 18.00
C LEU A 713 -30.97 19.35 17.84
N ILE A 714 -30.34 20.52 17.61
CA ILE A 714 -31.03 21.79 17.42
C ILE A 714 -31.98 21.73 16.21
N VAL A 715 -31.52 21.21 15.08
CA VAL A 715 -32.34 21.09 13.86
C VAL A 715 -33.45 20.06 14.05
N ALA A 716 -33.21 18.95 14.77
CA ALA A 716 -34.24 17.95 15.06
C ALA A 716 -35.35 18.50 15.99
N ARG A 717 -34.98 19.37 16.94
CA ARG A 717 -35.93 20.04 17.84
C ARG A 717 -36.94 20.91 17.09
N ALA A 718 -36.55 21.49 15.95
CA ALA A 718 -37.41 22.36 15.13
C ALA A 718 -38.70 21.68 14.65
N ALA A 719 -38.69 20.34 14.55
CA ALA A 719 -39.82 19.53 14.12
C ALA A 719 -40.85 19.23 15.23
N THR A 720 -40.60 19.66 16.47
CA THR A 720 -41.46 19.37 17.63
C THR A 720 -42.26 20.60 18.09
N ASN A 721 -43.52 20.38 18.50
CA ASN A 721 -44.44 21.46 18.92
C ASN A 721 -43.98 22.19 20.19
N ASP A 722 -43.22 21.52 21.06
CA ASP A 722 -42.75 22.05 22.36
C ASP A 722 -41.43 22.85 22.25
N GLY A 723 -40.83 22.92 21.06
CA GLY A 723 -39.46 23.42 20.85
C GLY A 723 -39.31 24.88 20.43
N GLY A 724 -40.37 25.68 20.40
CA GLY A 724 -40.35 27.05 19.87
C GLY A 724 -40.26 27.14 18.34
N GLY A 725 -40.37 26.00 17.64
CA GLY A 725 -40.37 25.89 16.18
C GLY A 725 -39.06 26.23 15.48
N VAL A 726 -39.14 26.45 14.18
CA VAL A 726 -38.00 26.83 13.30
C VAL A 726 -37.29 28.12 13.77
N PRO A 727 -37.99 29.19 14.22
CA PRO A 727 -37.31 30.42 14.63
C PRO A 727 -36.37 30.25 15.83
N GLU A 728 -36.82 29.55 16.87
CA GLU A 728 -36.00 29.31 18.06
C GLU A 728 -34.82 28.38 17.76
N SER A 729 -35.06 27.35 16.93
CA SER A 729 -34.00 26.43 16.49
C SER A 729 -32.96 27.15 15.62
N ALA A 730 -33.38 28.08 14.75
CA ALA A 730 -32.47 28.91 13.97
C ALA A 730 -31.67 29.86 14.87
N ARG A 731 -32.29 30.43 15.91
CA ARG A 731 -31.61 31.27 16.91
C ARG A 731 -30.52 30.50 17.66
N LEU A 732 -30.82 29.31 18.17
CA LEU A 732 -29.84 28.44 18.82
C LEU A 732 -28.72 28.02 17.85
N PHE A 733 -29.06 27.76 16.60
CA PHE A 733 -28.09 27.43 15.55
C PHE A 733 -27.13 28.61 15.27
N ALA A 734 -27.65 29.84 15.22
CA ALA A 734 -26.83 31.04 15.09
C ALA A 734 -25.90 31.23 16.31
N PHE A 735 -26.42 31.03 17.54
CA PHE A 735 -25.62 31.09 18.77
C PHE A 735 -24.50 30.05 18.78
N LEU A 736 -24.74 28.84 18.25
CA LEU A 736 -23.71 27.81 18.14
C LEU A 736 -22.55 28.28 17.26
N LEU A 737 -22.82 28.92 16.12
CA LEU A 737 -21.78 29.38 15.18
C LEU A 737 -21.08 30.68 15.61
N GLN A 738 -21.72 31.48 16.46
CA GLN A 738 -21.25 32.83 16.83
C GLN A 738 -19.79 32.88 17.34
N PRO A 739 -19.32 31.98 18.22
CA PRO A 739 -17.92 32.03 18.71
C PRO A 739 -16.89 31.93 17.58
N ALA A 740 -17.11 31.01 16.63
CA ALA A 740 -16.22 30.82 15.48
C ALA A 740 -16.22 32.05 14.55
N LEU A 741 -17.41 32.63 14.32
CA LEU A 741 -17.58 33.78 13.44
C LEU A 741 -16.98 35.07 14.00
N VAL A 742 -17.10 35.30 15.31
CA VAL A 742 -16.53 36.49 15.96
C VAL A 742 -15.00 36.44 15.97
N GLN A 743 -14.42 35.25 16.14
CA GLN A 743 -12.96 35.07 16.15
C GLN A 743 -12.35 35.13 14.73
N PHE A 744 -13.09 34.74 13.68
CA PHE A 744 -12.56 34.61 12.33
C PHE A 744 -11.83 35.86 11.79
N PRO A 745 -12.40 37.08 11.86
CA PRO A 745 -11.71 38.30 11.39
C PRO A 745 -10.39 38.56 12.13
N GLU A 746 -10.34 38.29 13.43
CA GLU A 746 -9.14 38.49 14.23
C GLU A 746 -8.06 37.48 13.87
N MET A 747 -8.43 36.21 13.66
CA MET A 747 -7.46 35.20 13.22
C MET A 747 -6.85 35.56 11.85
N VAL A 748 -7.64 36.07 10.90
CA VAL A 748 -7.14 36.50 9.59
C VAL A 748 -6.22 37.73 9.72
N ARG A 749 -6.55 38.70 10.58
CA ARG A 749 -5.65 39.84 10.87
C ARG A 749 -4.31 39.39 11.45
N GLN A 750 -4.34 38.41 12.36
CA GLN A 750 -3.12 37.87 12.95
C GLN A 750 -2.26 37.13 11.93
N LEU A 751 -2.88 36.37 11.01
CA LEU A 751 -2.16 35.77 9.89
C LEU A 751 -1.52 36.85 8.99
N ALA A 752 -2.27 37.89 8.64
CA ALA A 752 -1.78 38.97 7.78
C ALA A 752 -0.62 39.77 8.40
N ALA A 753 -0.54 39.83 9.73
CA ALA A 753 0.53 40.49 10.45
C ALA A 753 1.73 39.57 10.76
N GLU A 754 1.60 38.26 10.55
CA GLU A 754 2.62 37.27 10.90
C GLU A 754 3.77 37.29 9.90
N LYS A 755 5.00 37.27 10.41
CA LYS A 755 6.22 37.31 9.59
C LYS A 755 6.97 35.98 9.58
N ASN A 756 6.74 35.13 10.57
CA ASN A 756 7.37 33.82 10.62
C ASN A 756 6.58 32.82 9.76
N PRO A 757 7.17 32.21 8.72
CA PRO A 757 6.48 31.29 7.82
C PRO A 757 5.87 30.08 8.54
N GLU A 758 6.56 29.49 9.51
CA GLU A 758 6.05 28.30 10.24
C GLU A 758 4.81 28.64 11.09
N ILE A 759 4.81 29.82 11.72
CA ILE A 759 3.69 30.29 12.53
C ILE A 759 2.54 30.74 11.62
N ALA A 760 2.83 31.39 10.50
CA ALA A 760 1.83 31.78 9.52
C ALA A 760 1.12 30.55 8.92
N GLU A 761 1.86 29.50 8.59
CA GLU A 761 1.32 28.22 8.12
C GLU A 761 0.38 27.59 9.18
N ALA A 762 0.81 27.54 10.44
CA ALA A 762 0.01 27.03 11.55
C ALA A 762 -1.25 27.88 11.83
N ARG A 763 -1.16 29.21 11.72
CA ARG A 763 -2.31 30.13 11.81
C ARG A 763 -3.29 29.93 10.67
N GLY A 764 -2.80 29.77 9.44
CA GLY A 764 -3.60 29.45 8.26
C GLY A 764 -4.36 28.12 8.44
N SER A 765 -3.68 27.09 8.93
CA SER A 765 -4.29 25.80 9.26
C SER A 765 -5.39 25.93 10.32
N MET A 766 -5.19 26.73 11.38
CA MET A 766 -6.23 27.00 12.39
C MET A 766 -7.47 27.70 11.80
N ILE A 767 -7.27 28.72 10.96
CA ILE A 767 -8.37 29.42 10.29
C ILE A 767 -9.15 28.45 9.41
N LYS A 768 -8.46 27.58 8.67
CA LYS A 768 -9.09 26.53 7.88
C LYS A 768 -9.91 25.59 8.75
N GLN A 769 -9.35 25.07 9.85
CA GLN A 769 -10.07 24.17 10.75
C GLN A 769 -11.34 24.82 11.33
N SER A 770 -11.28 26.11 11.68
CA SER A 770 -12.46 26.87 12.15
C SER A 770 -13.52 27.01 11.04
N THR A 771 -13.09 27.28 9.80
CA THR A 771 -13.99 27.37 8.64
C THR A 771 -14.59 26.01 8.28
N ASP A 772 -13.82 24.93 8.40
CA ASP A 772 -14.28 23.55 8.21
C ASP A 772 -15.29 23.15 9.28
N LEU A 773 -15.10 23.58 10.53
CA LEU A 773 -16.08 23.41 11.62
C LEU A 773 -17.41 24.11 11.28
N ILE A 774 -17.38 25.37 10.83
CA ILE A 774 -18.59 26.08 10.37
C ILE A 774 -19.24 25.32 9.20
N THR A 775 -18.45 24.92 8.21
CA THR A 775 -18.92 24.17 7.04
C THR A 775 -19.55 22.84 7.43
N ARG A 776 -18.98 22.13 8.40
CA ARG A 776 -19.50 20.86 8.90
C ARG A 776 -20.80 21.03 9.67
N THR A 777 -20.87 22.02 10.54
CA THR A 777 -22.08 22.37 11.32
C THR A 777 -23.26 22.67 10.39
N THR A 778 -23.02 23.40 9.30
CA THR A 778 -24.04 23.76 8.30
C THR A 778 -24.43 22.62 7.35
N ARG A 779 -23.66 21.53 7.26
CA ARG A 779 -24.03 20.32 6.50
C ARG A 779 -25.19 19.54 7.12
N VAL A 780 -25.49 19.76 8.39
CA VAL A 780 -26.63 19.14 9.09
C VAL A 780 -27.97 19.55 8.48
N LEU A 781 -28.04 20.76 7.90
CA LEU A 781 -29.26 21.27 7.28
C LEU A 781 -29.63 20.41 6.06
N PRO A 782 -30.86 19.88 5.99
CA PRO A 782 -31.30 19.01 4.91
C PRO A 782 -31.33 19.78 3.58
N SER A 783 -30.80 19.21 2.50
CA SER A 783 -30.91 19.81 1.17
C SER A 783 -32.35 19.70 0.66
N SER A 784 -33.17 20.70 0.92
CA SER A 784 -34.53 20.84 0.40
C SER A 784 -34.54 21.70 -0.87
N ALA A 785 -35.56 21.51 -1.73
CA ALA A 785 -35.77 22.39 -2.88
C ALA A 785 -36.06 23.84 -2.46
N ASN A 786 -36.78 24.01 -1.34
CA ASN A 786 -37.08 25.29 -0.72
C ASN A 786 -36.36 25.36 0.64
N PRO A 787 -35.22 26.06 0.74
CA PRO A 787 -34.51 26.19 1.99
C PRO A 787 -35.22 27.17 2.93
N GLU A 788 -35.22 26.85 4.23
CA GLU A 788 -35.86 27.65 5.27
C GLU A 788 -35.23 29.06 5.40
N PRO A 789 -36.01 30.15 5.32
CA PRO A 789 -35.49 31.52 5.24
C PRO A 789 -34.56 31.93 6.39
N HIS A 790 -34.88 31.53 7.63
CA HIS A 790 -34.08 31.85 8.81
C HIS A 790 -32.67 31.25 8.73
N TYR A 791 -32.54 30.02 8.23
CA TYR A 791 -31.23 29.38 8.05
C TYR A 791 -30.48 29.97 6.86
N VAL A 792 -31.15 30.31 5.76
CA VAL A 792 -30.53 30.99 4.62
C VAL A 792 -29.92 32.33 5.05
N GLN A 793 -30.61 33.10 5.89
CA GLN A 793 -30.09 34.36 6.41
C GLN A 793 -28.78 34.16 7.19
N ILE A 794 -28.75 33.20 8.13
CA ILE A 794 -27.54 32.87 8.91
C ILE A 794 -26.38 32.47 7.98
N LEU A 795 -26.65 31.62 6.98
CA LEU A 795 -25.64 31.16 6.04
C LEU A 795 -25.05 32.29 5.18
N MET A 796 -25.87 33.27 4.80
CA MET A 796 -25.43 34.44 4.04
C MET A 796 -24.66 35.44 4.90
N GLU A 797 -25.01 35.59 6.19
CA GLU A 797 -24.22 36.38 7.15
C GLU A 797 -22.82 35.77 7.34
N VAL A 798 -22.74 34.46 7.50
CA VAL A 798 -21.46 33.72 7.55
C VAL A 798 -20.66 33.94 6.26
N LEU A 799 -21.29 33.80 5.09
CA LEU A 799 -20.63 34.00 3.79
C LEU A 799 -20.03 35.40 3.68
N SER A 800 -20.79 36.42 4.09
CA SER A 800 -20.34 37.81 4.08
C SER A 800 -19.09 37.98 4.95
N VAL A 801 -19.07 37.44 6.17
CA VAL A 801 -17.91 37.53 7.06
C VAL A 801 -16.68 36.85 6.44
N LEU A 802 -16.84 35.65 5.88
CA LEU A 802 -15.72 34.91 5.30
C LEU A 802 -15.14 35.61 4.05
N VAL A 803 -16.00 36.07 3.13
CA VAL A 803 -15.57 36.69 1.86
C VAL A 803 -14.96 38.08 2.09
N THR A 804 -15.55 38.91 2.96
CA THR A 804 -15.03 40.28 3.22
C THR A 804 -13.62 40.28 3.79
N ASN A 805 -13.24 39.26 4.56
CA ASN A 805 -11.90 39.18 5.16
C ASN A 805 -10.83 38.58 4.22
N LEU A 806 -11.19 38.05 3.04
CA LEU A 806 -10.20 37.57 2.05
C LEU A 806 -9.28 38.70 1.56
N ALA A 807 -9.77 39.96 1.59
CA ALA A 807 -8.99 41.13 1.21
C ALA A 807 -7.79 41.42 2.14
N LEU A 808 -7.76 40.81 3.33
CA LEU A 808 -6.64 40.94 4.28
C LEU A 808 -5.55 39.90 4.05
N LEU A 809 -5.76 38.91 3.19
CA LEU A 809 -4.78 37.86 2.94
C LEU A 809 -3.51 38.40 2.25
N PRO A 810 -2.36 37.75 2.46
CA PRO A 810 -1.16 38.02 1.68
C PRO A 810 -1.47 37.98 0.16
N PRO A 811 -0.95 38.93 -0.63
CA PRO A 811 -1.30 39.06 -2.04
C PRO A 811 -0.64 38.01 -2.95
N LEU A 812 0.40 37.32 -2.48
CA LEU A 812 1.20 36.39 -3.26
C LEU A 812 0.68 34.93 -3.11
N PRO A 813 0.45 34.19 -4.21
CA PRO A 813 0.17 32.76 -4.14
C PRO A 813 1.31 31.98 -3.54
N GLY A 814 0.99 30.93 -2.80
CA GLY A 814 1.97 30.16 -2.02
C GLY A 814 2.45 30.86 -0.77
N ALA A 815 2.01 32.08 -0.43
CA ALA A 815 2.38 32.68 0.85
C ALA A 815 1.95 31.77 2.03
N PRO A 816 2.79 31.60 3.08
CA PRO A 816 2.51 30.73 4.20
C PRO A 816 1.13 30.98 4.82
N GLY A 817 0.35 29.92 4.99
CA GLY A 817 -0.99 29.95 5.56
C GLY A 817 -2.11 30.44 4.63
N ARG A 818 -1.80 31.13 3.51
CA ARG A 818 -2.81 31.66 2.56
C ARG A 818 -3.68 30.54 1.98
N GLY A 819 -3.04 29.49 1.45
CA GLY A 819 -3.72 28.37 0.80
C GLY A 819 -4.73 27.67 1.70
N PHE A 820 -4.44 27.56 3.00
CA PHE A 820 -5.36 26.99 3.97
C PHE A 820 -6.63 27.84 4.13
N VAL A 821 -6.49 29.17 4.26
CA VAL A 821 -7.66 30.06 4.38
C VAL A 821 -8.52 30.00 3.12
N CYS A 822 -7.90 30.09 1.95
CA CYS A 822 -8.56 29.99 0.66
C CYS A 822 -9.30 28.65 0.51
N ALA A 823 -8.70 27.55 0.94
CA ALA A 823 -9.33 26.22 0.93
C ALA A 823 -10.56 26.14 1.86
N GLY A 824 -10.47 26.69 3.08
CA GLY A 824 -11.59 26.73 4.02
C GLY A 824 -12.78 27.53 3.48
N VAL A 825 -12.54 28.76 3.00
CA VAL A 825 -13.60 29.61 2.43
C VAL A 825 -14.22 28.98 1.19
N ARG A 826 -13.40 28.40 0.30
CA ARG A 826 -13.88 27.62 -0.84
C ARG A 826 -14.79 26.46 -0.43
N ALA A 827 -14.41 25.69 0.59
CA ALA A 827 -15.21 24.57 1.07
C ALA A 827 -16.60 25.01 1.57
N TYR A 828 -16.67 26.17 2.22
CA TYR A 828 -17.94 26.78 2.63
C TYR A 828 -18.79 27.24 1.45
N ILE A 829 -18.20 27.95 0.47
CA ILE A 829 -18.91 28.35 -0.77
C ILE A 829 -19.43 27.13 -1.51
N HIS A 830 -18.62 26.07 -1.65
CA HIS A 830 -19.02 24.81 -2.28
C HIS A 830 -20.22 24.16 -1.57
N ARG A 831 -20.29 24.26 -0.24
CA ARG A 831 -21.47 23.81 0.53
C ARG A 831 -22.69 24.68 0.22
N LEU A 832 -22.54 26.00 0.16
CA LEU A 832 -23.64 26.91 -0.14
C LEU A 832 -24.21 26.74 -1.55
N VAL A 833 -23.35 26.58 -2.57
CA VAL A 833 -23.78 26.27 -3.95
C VAL A 833 -24.63 24.99 -4.00
N GLY A 834 -24.32 24.01 -3.14
CA GLY A 834 -25.13 22.79 -3.02
C GLY A 834 -26.47 22.99 -2.30
N TYR A 835 -26.53 23.90 -1.33
CA TYR A 835 -27.71 24.14 -0.48
C TYR A 835 -28.68 25.17 -1.06
N ILE A 836 -28.17 26.34 -1.44
CA ILE A 836 -28.91 27.42 -2.08
C ILE A 836 -29.03 27.04 -3.56
N GLY A 837 -30.24 26.75 -4.01
CA GLY A 837 -30.52 26.43 -5.41
C GLY A 837 -30.59 27.67 -6.31
N PRO A 838 -30.66 27.47 -7.63
CA PRO A 838 -30.83 28.56 -8.60
C PRO A 838 -32.17 29.30 -8.46
N ASP A 839 -33.20 28.65 -7.91
CA ASP A 839 -34.56 29.18 -7.76
C ASP A 839 -34.86 29.62 -6.31
N CYS A 840 -33.82 29.91 -5.52
CA CYS A 840 -33.98 30.30 -4.12
C CYS A 840 -34.33 31.81 -3.98
N ASP A 841 -35.63 32.11 -3.91
CA ASP A 841 -36.15 33.49 -3.86
C ASP A 841 -36.14 34.14 -2.46
N VAL A 842 -35.43 33.55 -1.48
CA VAL A 842 -35.32 34.13 -0.13
C VAL A 842 -34.60 35.48 -0.21
N LEU A 843 -35.30 36.54 0.19
CA LEU A 843 -34.77 37.91 0.20
C LEU A 843 -33.95 38.18 1.46
N ILE A 844 -32.68 38.57 1.28
CA ILE A 844 -31.80 38.93 2.38
C ILE A 844 -31.87 40.44 2.63
N LYS A 845 -32.11 40.83 3.89
CA LYS A 845 -32.06 42.24 4.30
C LYS A 845 -30.60 42.64 4.54
N PRO A 846 -30.14 43.80 4.04
CA PRO A 846 -28.79 44.28 4.32
C PRO A 846 -28.67 44.64 5.81
N SER A 847 -27.74 43.98 6.50
CA SER A 847 -27.40 44.30 7.89
C SER A 847 -26.59 45.60 7.95
N GLY A 848 -27.28 46.73 8.13
CA GLY A 848 -26.66 48.03 8.38
C GLY A 848 -27.03 49.11 7.35
N GLY A 849 -28.19 49.73 7.51
CA GLY A 849 -28.57 50.96 6.83
C GLY A 849 -29.44 51.78 7.77
N GLY A 850 -28.92 52.93 8.21
CA GLY A 850 -29.64 53.86 9.07
C GLY A 850 -30.97 54.31 8.46
N LEU A 851 -31.87 54.75 9.34
CA LEU A 851 -33.16 55.35 9.05
C LEU A 851 -33.04 56.45 7.98
N ASN A 852 -33.16 56.09 6.70
CA ASN A 852 -33.48 57.00 5.60
C ASN A 852 -34.05 56.16 4.44
N GLY A 853 -35.36 55.93 4.50
CA GLY A 853 -36.31 56.36 3.46
C GLY A 853 -36.23 55.86 2.02
N ASP A 854 -35.23 55.10 1.58
CA ASP A 854 -35.23 54.53 0.22
C ASP A 854 -35.50 53.02 0.27
N THR A 855 -36.54 52.61 -0.45
CA THR A 855 -37.02 51.24 -0.60
C THR A 855 -35.88 50.27 -0.90
N SER A 856 -35.40 49.57 0.13
CA SER A 856 -34.38 48.54 0.02
C SER A 856 -34.94 47.32 -0.72
N VAL A 857 -34.71 47.25 -2.03
CA VAL A 857 -35.02 46.05 -2.82
C VAL A 857 -34.15 44.92 -2.28
N GLY A 858 -34.76 43.97 -1.56
CA GLY A 858 -34.09 42.74 -1.15
C GLY A 858 -33.57 42.01 -2.37
N HIS A 859 -32.33 41.54 -2.34
CA HIS A 859 -31.76 40.70 -3.40
C HIS A 859 -31.98 39.23 -3.05
N SER A 860 -32.18 38.38 -4.06
CA SER A 860 -32.30 36.94 -3.84
C SER A 860 -30.99 36.38 -3.27
N ALA A 861 -31.10 35.38 -2.39
CA ALA A 861 -29.91 34.71 -1.83
C ALA A 861 -29.03 34.07 -2.92
N SER A 862 -29.65 33.58 -4.01
CA SER A 862 -28.92 33.05 -5.17
C SER A 862 -28.07 34.11 -5.88
N ASP A 863 -28.60 35.31 -6.10
CA ASP A 863 -27.86 36.38 -6.79
C ASP A 863 -26.73 36.91 -5.91
N LEU A 864 -26.97 37.03 -4.60
CA LEU A 864 -25.94 37.42 -3.64
C LEU A 864 -24.83 36.38 -3.54
N LEU A 865 -25.14 35.09 -3.60
CA LEU A 865 -24.13 34.03 -3.63
C LEU A 865 -23.28 34.10 -4.90
N LEU A 866 -23.89 34.28 -6.07
CA LEU A 866 -23.15 34.47 -7.33
C LEU A 866 -22.24 35.70 -7.27
N ARG A 867 -22.74 36.81 -6.73
CA ARG A 867 -21.94 38.04 -6.54
C ARG A 867 -20.80 37.85 -5.55
N ALA A 868 -21.01 37.09 -4.48
CA ALA A 868 -19.97 36.76 -3.52
C ALA A 868 -18.87 35.88 -4.15
N ILE A 869 -19.24 34.93 -5.01
CA ILE A 869 -18.27 34.11 -5.77
C ILE A 869 -17.41 35.02 -6.68
N VAL A 870 -18.04 35.91 -7.44
CA VAL A 870 -17.33 36.89 -8.28
C VAL A 870 -16.38 37.75 -7.44
N THR A 871 -16.82 38.21 -6.27
CA THR A 871 -16.01 39.02 -5.36
C THR A 871 -14.83 38.24 -4.77
N ALA A 872 -14.99 36.94 -4.51
CA ALA A 872 -13.95 36.08 -3.95
C ALA A 872 -12.91 35.65 -5.00
N THR A 873 -13.31 35.47 -6.27
CA THR A 873 -12.44 34.92 -7.34
C THR A 873 -11.07 35.59 -7.47
N PRO A 874 -10.93 36.94 -7.46
CA PRO A 874 -9.62 37.58 -7.55
C PRO A 874 -8.67 37.18 -6.41
N TYR A 875 -9.21 37.01 -5.20
CA TYR A 875 -8.43 36.63 -4.02
C TYR A 875 -8.10 35.15 -3.97
N LEU A 876 -8.92 34.29 -4.59
CA LEU A 876 -8.64 32.84 -4.68
C LEU A 876 -7.60 32.55 -5.75
N VAL A 877 -7.70 33.21 -6.91
CA VAL A 877 -6.79 33.02 -8.05
C VAL A 877 -5.46 33.75 -7.83
N ALA A 878 -5.50 35.05 -7.51
CA ALA A 878 -4.37 35.94 -7.14
C ALA A 878 -3.02 35.76 -7.86
N ILE A 879 -3.00 35.50 -9.18
CA ILE A 879 -1.74 35.23 -9.93
C ILE A 879 -1.05 36.54 -10.35
N ALA A 880 -0.84 37.44 -9.40
CA ALA A 880 0.02 38.60 -9.60
C ALA A 880 1.42 38.24 -9.07
N ILE A 881 2.36 37.97 -9.97
CA ILE A 881 3.79 37.96 -9.62
C ILE A 881 4.17 39.43 -9.46
N PRO A 882 4.59 39.90 -8.27
CA PRO A 882 5.12 41.24 -8.14
C PRO A 882 6.37 41.32 -9.03
N ASN A 883 6.48 42.35 -9.87
CA ASN A 883 7.73 42.68 -10.58
C ASN A 883 8.85 43.16 -9.62
N ASP A 884 8.71 42.91 -8.32
CA ASP A 884 9.62 43.33 -7.28
C ASP A 884 10.64 42.21 -7.00
N PRO A 885 11.91 42.37 -7.40
CA PRO A 885 12.94 41.36 -7.22
C PRO A 885 13.32 41.09 -5.75
N THR A 886 12.73 41.82 -4.80
CA THR A 886 12.97 41.64 -3.36
C THR A 886 12.04 40.61 -2.69
N VAL A 887 11.01 40.14 -3.40
CA VAL A 887 10.05 39.15 -2.87
C VAL A 887 10.52 37.73 -3.20
N THR A 888 10.81 36.92 -2.18
CA THR A 888 11.12 35.49 -2.34
C THR A 888 9.85 34.74 -2.73
N LEU A 889 9.82 34.22 -3.96
CA LEU A 889 8.75 33.34 -4.42
C LEU A 889 8.90 31.96 -3.77
N GLU A 890 7.82 31.42 -3.24
CA GLU A 890 7.77 30.02 -2.82
C GLU A 890 7.82 29.06 -4.01
N ASP A 891 8.10 27.79 -3.71
CA ASP A 891 8.23 26.72 -4.69
C ASP A 891 7.01 26.65 -5.63
N GLN A 892 7.28 26.37 -6.90
CA GLN A 892 6.29 26.44 -7.97
C GLN A 892 5.13 25.45 -7.76
N ASP A 893 5.42 24.27 -7.20
CA ASP A 893 4.45 23.21 -6.93
C ASP A 893 3.39 23.63 -5.90
N ILE A 894 3.78 24.35 -4.84
CA ILE A 894 2.86 24.87 -3.82
C ILE A 894 1.86 25.85 -4.47
N ARG A 895 2.35 26.78 -5.28
CA ARG A 895 1.52 27.78 -5.97
C ARG A 895 0.57 27.14 -6.98
N TRP A 896 1.04 26.17 -7.76
CA TRP A 896 0.24 25.46 -8.74
C TRP A 896 -0.85 24.60 -8.09
N LYS A 897 -0.52 23.96 -6.96
CA LYS A 897 -1.47 23.19 -6.16
C LYS A 897 -2.58 24.08 -5.61
N GLU A 898 -2.24 25.24 -5.06
CA GLU A 898 -3.23 26.19 -4.53
C GLU A 898 -4.23 26.61 -5.61
N LEU A 899 -3.75 26.97 -6.81
CA LEU A 899 -4.60 27.32 -7.94
C LEU A 899 -5.51 26.15 -8.37
N LYS A 900 -4.93 24.95 -8.48
CA LYS A 900 -5.64 23.71 -8.86
C LYS A 900 -6.83 23.45 -7.94
N GLU A 901 -6.65 23.62 -6.63
CA GLU A 901 -7.69 23.36 -5.63
C GLU A 901 -8.96 24.23 -5.79
N HIS A 902 -8.87 25.37 -6.46
CA HIS A 902 -10.00 26.27 -6.70
C HIS A 902 -10.88 25.89 -7.90
N ILE A 903 -10.34 25.15 -8.86
CA ILE A 903 -11.02 24.78 -10.12
C ILE A 903 -12.33 23.98 -9.91
N PRO A 904 -12.41 23.00 -8.98
CA PRO A 904 -13.64 22.20 -8.78
C PRO A 904 -14.87 23.03 -8.36
N LEU A 905 -14.69 24.18 -7.70
CA LEU A 905 -15.79 25.07 -7.32
C LEU A 905 -16.58 25.55 -8.54
N PHE A 906 -15.88 25.93 -9.61
CA PHE A 906 -16.51 26.39 -10.84
C PHE A 906 -17.22 25.26 -11.58
N SER A 907 -16.68 24.04 -11.53
CA SER A 907 -17.34 22.85 -12.09
C SER A 907 -18.68 22.59 -11.39
N GLN A 908 -18.70 22.64 -10.05
CA GLN A 908 -19.92 22.48 -9.27
C GLN A 908 -20.94 23.59 -9.56
N LEU A 909 -20.48 24.84 -9.65
CA LEU A 909 -21.31 26.00 -9.96
C LEU A 909 -22.05 25.82 -11.29
N VAL A 910 -21.32 25.46 -12.34
CA VAL A 910 -21.85 25.21 -13.69
C VAL A 910 -22.91 24.10 -13.66
N LEU A 911 -22.58 22.95 -13.05
CA LEU A 911 -23.48 21.79 -12.99
C LEU A 911 -24.80 22.10 -12.27
N ARG A 912 -24.75 22.95 -11.24
CA ARG A 912 -25.91 23.28 -10.39
C ARG A 912 -26.75 24.43 -10.91
N TYR A 913 -26.11 25.53 -11.33
CA TYR A 913 -26.80 26.77 -11.74
C TYR A 913 -27.03 26.88 -13.25
N LYS A 914 -26.34 26.07 -14.06
CA LYS A 914 -26.50 26.05 -15.52
C LYS A 914 -26.46 27.48 -16.09
N ASN A 915 -27.38 27.86 -16.97
CA ASN A 915 -27.39 29.16 -17.63
C ASN A 915 -27.50 30.35 -16.65
N ARG A 916 -28.02 30.17 -15.41
CA ARG A 916 -28.13 31.28 -14.44
C ARG A 916 -26.78 31.80 -13.96
N CYS A 917 -25.71 30.99 -14.01
CA CYS A 917 -24.37 31.43 -13.61
C CYS A 917 -23.55 32.03 -14.76
N LEU A 918 -24.10 32.16 -15.97
CA LEU A 918 -23.37 32.62 -17.15
C LEU A 918 -22.68 33.98 -16.94
N GLN A 919 -23.40 34.96 -16.37
CA GLN A 919 -22.85 36.28 -16.10
C GLN A 919 -21.67 36.20 -15.10
N ALA A 920 -21.88 35.51 -13.97
CA ALA A 920 -20.82 35.31 -12.98
C ALA A 920 -19.62 34.56 -13.55
N LEU A 921 -19.84 33.55 -14.39
CA LEU A 921 -18.78 32.79 -15.05
C LEU A 921 -18.00 33.64 -16.04
N SER A 922 -18.66 34.52 -16.81
CA SER A 922 -17.98 35.40 -17.76
C SER A 922 -17.01 36.38 -17.08
N GLU A 923 -17.23 36.68 -15.80
CA GLU A 923 -16.33 37.50 -14.98
C GLU A 923 -15.23 36.67 -14.28
N CYS A 924 -15.49 35.38 -13.99
CA CYS A 924 -14.57 34.53 -13.22
C CYS A 924 -13.67 33.62 -14.07
N LEU A 925 -14.15 33.12 -15.20
CA LEU A 925 -13.48 32.10 -16.00
C LEU A 925 -12.27 32.66 -16.78
N PRO A 926 -12.34 33.83 -17.44
CA PRO A 926 -11.18 34.42 -18.09
C PRO A 926 -9.96 34.66 -17.16
N PRO A 927 -10.10 35.28 -15.97
CA PRO A 927 -8.94 35.46 -15.08
C PRO A 927 -8.39 34.14 -14.53
N LEU A 928 -9.25 33.13 -14.30
CA LEU A 928 -8.81 31.79 -13.90
C LEU A 928 -7.98 31.11 -15.00
N ILE A 929 -8.44 31.16 -16.25
CA ILE A 929 -7.71 30.62 -17.40
C ILE A 929 -6.39 31.36 -17.55
N ALA A 930 -6.40 32.69 -17.58
CA ALA A 930 -5.20 33.50 -17.75
C ALA A 930 -4.15 33.21 -16.66
N GLY A 931 -4.58 33.12 -15.40
CA GLY A 931 -3.70 32.78 -14.30
C GLY A 931 -3.14 31.35 -14.41
N THR A 932 -3.96 30.37 -14.78
CA THR A 932 -3.51 28.99 -14.98
C THR A 932 -2.53 28.86 -16.14
N MET A 933 -2.77 29.57 -17.24
CA MET A 933 -1.84 29.63 -18.37
C MET A 933 -0.50 30.23 -17.96
N SER A 934 -0.51 31.31 -17.18
CA SER A 934 0.71 31.92 -16.65
C SER A 934 1.50 30.95 -15.78
N ALA A 935 0.84 30.23 -14.88
CA ALA A 935 1.45 29.21 -14.04
C ALA A 935 2.05 28.06 -14.86
N LEU A 936 1.31 27.56 -15.86
CA LEU A 936 1.76 26.51 -16.76
C LEU A 936 2.88 26.95 -17.71
N ALA A 937 3.14 28.25 -17.88
CA ALA A 937 4.21 28.79 -18.71
C ALA A 937 5.55 28.94 -17.96
N GLU A 938 5.54 28.80 -16.63
CA GLU A 938 6.75 28.92 -15.81
C GLU A 938 7.79 27.82 -16.16
N PRO A 939 9.10 28.17 -16.16
CA PRO A 939 10.17 27.21 -16.44
C PRO A 939 10.31 26.21 -15.29
N LEU A 940 10.44 24.92 -15.63
CA LEU A 940 10.51 23.80 -14.68
C LEU A 940 11.70 22.90 -14.98
N ASP A 941 12.45 22.53 -13.93
CA ASP A 941 13.55 21.57 -14.03
C ASP A 941 13.00 20.12 -14.04
N PRO A 942 13.39 19.28 -15.03
CA PRO A 942 12.96 17.88 -15.09
C PRO A 942 13.28 17.02 -13.85
N SER A 943 14.24 17.44 -13.02
CA SER A 943 14.59 16.75 -11.77
C SER A 943 13.56 16.90 -10.65
N GLN A 944 12.68 17.91 -10.71
CA GLN A 944 11.66 18.19 -9.69
C GLN A 944 10.37 17.38 -9.94
N MET A 945 10.42 16.08 -9.64
CA MET A 945 9.31 15.14 -9.92
C MET A 945 7.95 15.57 -9.33
N VAL A 946 7.93 16.18 -8.14
CA VAL A 946 6.70 16.66 -7.49
C VAL A 946 6.07 17.81 -8.28
N ALA A 947 6.87 18.80 -8.66
CA ALA A 947 6.42 19.93 -9.47
C ALA A 947 5.99 19.50 -10.88
N VAL A 948 6.69 18.55 -11.50
CA VAL A 948 6.27 17.96 -12.79
C VAL A 948 4.88 17.34 -12.68
N ARG A 949 4.63 16.59 -11.61
CA ARG A 949 3.31 15.98 -11.36
C ARG A 949 2.23 17.03 -11.13
N GLU A 950 2.50 18.04 -10.31
CA GLU A 950 1.56 19.13 -10.04
C GLU A 950 1.21 19.94 -11.30
N ARG A 951 2.17 20.17 -12.20
CA ARG A 951 1.94 20.82 -13.50
C ARG A 951 0.98 20.02 -14.38
N ILE A 952 1.12 18.69 -14.41
CA ILE A 952 0.22 17.78 -15.13
C ILE A 952 -1.19 17.88 -14.53
N ASP A 953 -1.32 17.73 -13.21
CA ASP A 953 -2.61 17.74 -12.53
C ASP A 953 -3.34 19.11 -12.67
N LEU A 954 -2.59 20.22 -12.66
CA LEU A 954 -3.15 21.56 -12.88
C LEU A 954 -3.72 21.69 -14.30
N ARG A 955 -2.96 21.24 -15.32
CA ARG A 955 -3.42 21.23 -16.72
C ARG A 955 -4.67 20.38 -16.90
N GLN A 956 -4.68 19.16 -16.34
CA GLN A 956 -5.84 18.27 -16.38
C GLN A 956 -7.08 18.93 -15.76
N SER A 957 -6.91 19.55 -14.60
CA SER A 957 -8.02 20.19 -13.87
C SER A 957 -8.67 21.31 -14.70
N LEU A 958 -7.86 22.15 -15.37
CA LEU A 958 -8.37 23.20 -16.25
C LEU A 958 -9.16 22.62 -17.43
N LEU A 959 -8.58 21.63 -18.12
CA LEU A 959 -9.24 21.00 -19.28
C LEU A 959 -10.54 20.29 -18.88
N GLN A 960 -10.57 19.65 -17.71
CA GLN A 960 -11.76 19.03 -17.16
C GLN A 960 -12.86 20.04 -16.82
N LEU A 961 -12.50 21.18 -16.22
CA LEU A 961 -13.44 22.27 -15.97
C LEU A 961 -14.06 22.76 -17.28
N LEU A 962 -13.23 23.02 -18.29
CA LEU A 962 -13.69 23.53 -19.58
C LEU A 962 -14.58 22.52 -20.30
N GLN A 963 -14.23 21.24 -20.27
CA GLN A 963 -15.09 20.16 -20.76
C GLN A 963 -16.46 20.20 -20.07
N THR A 964 -16.50 20.35 -18.74
CA THR A 964 -17.74 20.43 -17.96
C THR A 964 -18.57 21.67 -18.36
N VAL A 965 -17.91 22.83 -18.50
CA VAL A 965 -18.53 24.07 -18.98
C VAL A 965 -19.13 23.87 -20.38
N GLY A 966 -18.38 23.28 -21.31
CA GLY A 966 -18.85 23.05 -22.67
C GLY A 966 -20.05 22.09 -22.75
N GLN A 967 -20.06 21.03 -21.93
CA GLN A 967 -21.18 20.09 -21.90
C GLN A 967 -22.47 20.71 -21.37
N VAL A 968 -22.38 21.58 -20.35
CA VAL A 968 -23.55 22.17 -19.71
C VAL A 968 -24.02 23.45 -20.42
N LEU A 969 -23.08 24.31 -20.83
CA LEU A 969 -23.33 25.62 -21.44
C LEU A 969 -22.97 25.63 -22.93
N SER A 970 -23.35 24.58 -23.67
CA SER A 970 -22.86 24.38 -25.04
C SER A 970 -23.20 25.51 -26.02
N GLN A 971 -24.27 26.26 -25.79
CA GLN A 971 -24.69 27.39 -26.65
C GLN A 971 -23.96 28.70 -26.28
N ASP A 972 -23.66 28.89 -25.00
CA ASP A 972 -23.13 30.14 -24.45
C ASP A 972 -21.64 30.02 -24.07
N ILE A 973 -20.96 28.97 -24.51
CA ILE A 973 -19.57 28.70 -24.14
C ILE A 973 -18.62 29.82 -24.58
N LEU A 974 -18.81 30.39 -25.77
CA LEU A 974 -18.00 31.52 -26.25
C LEU A 974 -18.26 32.78 -25.40
N VAL A 975 -19.49 32.97 -24.91
CA VAL A 975 -19.84 34.06 -23.99
C VAL A 975 -19.18 33.84 -22.63
N ALA A 976 -19.15 32.61 -22.14
CA ALA A 976 -18.49 32.25 -20.88
C ALA A 976 -16.96 32.44 -20.93
N LEU A 977 -16.34 32.23 -22.10
CA LEU A 977 -14.91 32.49 -22.32
C LEU A 977 -14.57 33.99 -22.46
N GLY A 978 -15.58 34.85 -22.57
CA GLY A 978 -15.41 36.30 -22.66
C GLY A 978 -15.01 36.79 -24.07
N PRO A 979 -14.66 38.08 -24.21
CA PRO A 979 -14.47 38.73 -25.51
C PRO A 979 -13.25 38.22 -26.29
N ASP A 980 -12.29 37.55 -25.62
CA ASP A 980 -11.06 37.02 -26.22
C ASP A 980 -11.10 35.50 -26.44
N ALA A 981 -12.31 34.94 -26.60
CA ALA A 981 -12.54 33.50 -26.72
C ALA A 981 -11.69 32.83 -27.84
N GLY A 982 -11.44 33.54 -28.95
CA GLY A 982 -10.63 33.03 -30.06
C GLY A 982 -9.18 32.70 -29.65
N ASN A 983 -8.49 33.63 -28.99
CA ASN A 983 -7.12 33.41 -28.52
C ASN A 983 -7.06 32.37 -27.40
N ILE A 984 -8.08 32.34 -26.52
CA ILE A 984 -8.20 31.33 -25.47
C ILE A 984 -8.29 29.93 -26.09
N LEU A 985 -9.11 29.73 -27.12
CA LEU A 985 -9.22 28.44 -27.81
C LEU A 985 -7.91 27.98 -28.43
N ILE A 986 -7.15 28.89 -29.05
CA ILE A 986 -5.81 28.60 -29.60
C ILE A 986 -4.87 28.13 -28.49
N ASN A 987 -4.83 28.84 -27.36
CA ASN A 987 -4.01 28.49 -26.21
C ASN A 987 -4.40 27.12 -25.61
N LEU A 988 -5.69 26.80 -25.55
CA LEU A 988 -6.19 25.51 -25.07
C LEU A 988 -5.82 24.36 -26.02
N ALA A 989 -5.78 24.60 -27.33
CA ALA A 989 -5.31 23.62 -28.30
C ALA A 989 -3.80 23.34 -28.09
N GLY A 990 -3.02 24.40 -27.83
CA GLY A 990 -1.62 24.28 -27.40
C GLY A 990 -1.46 23.42 -26.16
N LEU A 991 -2.20 23.73 -25.08
CA LEU A 991 -2.17 22.93 -23.84
C LEU A 991 -2.55 21.46 -24.05
N THR A 992 -3.54 21.20 -24.91
CA THR A 992 -3.95 19.83 -25.25
C THR A 992 -2.81 19.09 -25.98
N GLY A 993 -2.02 19.79 -26.80
CA GLY A 993 -0.79 19.28 -27.40
C GLY A 993 0.34 19.06 -26.40
N ASP A 994 0.52 19.94 -25.42
CA ASP A 994 1.54 19.81 -24.37
C ASP A 994 1.33 18.56 -23.49
N CYS A 995 0.08 18.08 -23.39
CA CYS A 995 -0.24 16.82 -22.71
C CYS A 995 0.55 15.64 -23.29
N LEU A 996 0.79 15.64 -24.60
CA LEU A 996 1.52 14.58 -25.29
C LEU A 996 3.00 14.54 -24.87
N GLN A 997 3.63 15.70 -24.68
CA GLN A 997 5.03 15.79 -24.23
C GLN A 997 5.20 15.24 -22.80
N SER A 998 4.18 15.41 -21.96
CA SER A 998 4.17 14.88 -20.59
C SER A 998 3.58 13.46 -20.47
N SER A 999 3.34 12.75 -21.58
CA SER A 999 2.68 11.43 -21.59
C SER A 999 1.32 11.39 -20.88
N ASP A 1000 0.56 12.50 -20.92
CA ASP A 1000 -0.73 12.67 -20.25
C ASP A 1000 -1.91 12.39 -21.21
N ALA A 1001 -2.31 11.12 -21.30
CA ALA A 1001 -3.44 10.71 -22.13
C ALA A 1001 -4.79 11.29 -21.63
N VAL A 1002 -4.97 11.38 -20.31
CA VAL A 1002 -6.23 11.81 -19.68
C VAL A 1002 -6.51 13.28 -19.95
N GLY A 1003 -5.52 14.15 -19.75
CA GLY A 1003 -5.64 15.58 -20.05
C GLY A 1003 -5.95 15.82 -21.52
N MET A 1004 -5.26 15.12 -22.42
CA MET A 1004 -5.49 15.22 -23.86
C MET A 1004 -6.90 14.81 -24.26
N LYS A 1005 -7.46 13.77 -23.62
CA LYS A 1005 -8.85 13.34 -23.80
C LYS A 1005 -9.84 14.43 -23.40
N PHE A 1006 -9.66 15.07 -22.23
CA PHE A 1006 -10.53 16.17 -21.79
C PHE A 1006 -10.53 17.33 -22.80
N GLY A 1007 -9.35 17.69 -23.33
CA GLY A 1007 -9.21 18.69 -24.37
C GLY A 1007 -9.99 18.34 -25.64
N PHE A 1008 -9.82 17.14 -26.18
CA PHE A 1008 -10.57 16.73 -27.38
C PHE A 1008 -12.08 16.66 -27.16
N THR A 1009 -12.55 16.16 -26.01
CA THR A 1009 -14.00 16.13 -25.73
C THR A 1009 -14.59 17.54 -25.58
N PHE A 1010 -13.83 18.48 -25.00
CA PHE A 1010 -14.22 19.90 -24.98
C PHE A 1010 -14.36 20.44 -26.41
N PHE A 1011 -13.33 20.27 -27.25
CA PHE A 1011 -13.36 20.76 -28.63
C PHE A 1011 -14.43 20.10 -29.48
N LEU A 1012 -14.71 18.80 -29.28
CA LEU A 1012 -15.80 18.10 -29.94
C LEU A 1012 -17.14 18.81 -29.68
N THR A 1013 -17.36 19.26 -28.44
CA THR A 1013 -18.56 20.01 -28.07
C THR A 1013 -18.61 21.35 -28.80
N CYS A 1014 -17.48 22.07 -28.92
CA CYS A 1014 -17.41 23.32 -29.69
C CYS A 1014 -17.65 23.10 -31.19
N ILE A 1015 -17.07 22.05 -31.79
CA ILE A 1015 -17.26 21.71 -33.22
C ILE A 1015 -18.74 21.46 -33.50
N GLN A 1016 -19.40 20.64 -32.69
CA GLN A 1016 -20.81 20.29 -32.87
C GLN A 1016 -21.76 21.48 -32.81
N ARG A 1017 -21.30 22.62 -32.26
CA ARG A 1017 -22.13 23.82 -32.07
C ARG A 1017 -21.81 24.93 -33.07
N PHE A 1018 -20.53 25.24 -33.29
CA PHE A 1018 -20.14 26.45 -34.04
C PHE A 1018 -19.60 26.15 -35.44
N ALA A 1019 -19.18 24.92 -35.76
CA ALA A 1019 -18.50 24.63 -37.02
C ALA A 1019 -19.37 24.88 -38.26
N SER A 1020 -20.70 24.73 -38.15
CA SER A 1020 -21.65 24.97 -39.25
C SER A 1020 -22.14 26.42 -39.34
N THR A 1021 -22.06 27.19 -38.25
CA THR A 1021 -22.69 28.53 -38.14
C THR A 1021 -21.68 29.68 -38.16
N GLU A 1022 -20.45 29.47 -37.72
CA GLU A 1022 -19.43 30.51 -37.58
C GLU A 1022 -18.22 30.25 -38.47
N ASP A 1023 -18.14 30.95 -39.60
CA ASP A 1023 -17.03 30.80 -40.56
C ASP A 1023 -15.68 31.22 -39.94
N ALA A 1024 -15.66 32.27 -39.10
CA ALA A 1024 -14.45 32.73 -38.42
C ALA A 1024 -13.88 31.68 -37.44
N PHE A 1025 -14.75 30.92 -36.75
CA PHE A 1025 -14.32 29.81 -35.89
C PHE A 1025 -13.79 28.63 -36.71
N TYR A 1026 -14.45 28.34 -37.84
CA TYR A 1026 -14.06 27.26 -38.73
C TYR A 1026 -12.71 27.51 -39.41
N GLU A 1027 -12.54 28.65 -40.08
CA GLU A 1027 -11.33 28.99 -40.81
C GLU A 1027 -10.20 29.50 -39.91
N GLY A 1028 -10.53 30.24 -38.84
CA GLY A 1028 -9.56 30.87 -37.94
C GLY A 1028 -9.02 29.96 -36.84
N PHE A 1029 -9.73 28.88 -36.48
CA PHE A 1029 -9.31 27.99 -35.38
C PHE A 1029 -9.32 26.50 -35.75
N LEU A 1030 -10.42 25.96 -36.28
CA LEU A 1030 -10.56 24.51 -36.50
C LEU A 1030 -9.54 23.98 -37.50
N LEU A 1031 -9.41 24.61 -38.67
CA LEU A 1031 -8.48 24.19 -39.71
C LEU A 1031 -7.00 24.43 -39.36
N PRO A 1032 -6.57 25.61 -38.86
CA PRO A 1032 -5.16 25.88 -38.60
C PRO A 1032 -4.61 25.30 -37.29
N HIS A 1033 -5.45 25.03 -36.28
CA HIS A 1033 -4.97 24.62 -34.96
C HIS A 1033 -5.49 23.25 -34.51
N LEU A 1034 -6.80 23.02 -34.53
CA LEU A 1034 -7.38 21.78 -33.98
C LEU A 1034 -7.18 20.56 -34.90
N LEU A 1035 -7.37 20.72 -36.21
CA LEU A 1035 -7.19 19.64 -37.18
C LEU A 1035 -5.75 19.08 -37.19
N PRO A 1036 -4.70 19.92 -37.26
CA PRO A 1036 -3.32 19.45 -37.11
C PRO A 1036 -3.10 18.71 -35.79
N LEU A 1037 -3.63 19.22 -34.69
CA LEU A 1037 -3.49 18.59 -33.38
C LEU A 1037 -4.12 17.19 -33.35
N ALA A 1038 -5.37 17.04 -33.82
CA ALA A 1038 -6.09 15.78 -33.81
C ALA A 1038 -5.49 14.72 -34.75
N PHE A 1039 -4.95 15.14 -35.90
CA PHE A 1039 -4.40 14.22 -36.90
C PHE A 1039 -2.91 13.88 -36.67
N LEU A 1040 -2.09 14.83 -36.23
CA LEU A 1040 -0.64 14.63 -36.10
C LEU A 1040 -0.23 14.07 -34.75
N SER A 1041 -1.01 14.28 -33.69
CA SER A 1041 -0.66 13.78 -32.36
C SER A 1041 -0.58 12.24 -32.29
N PRO A 1042 -1.54 11.48 -32.87
CA PRO A 1042 -1.44 10.02 -32.92
C PRO A 1042 -0.29 9.49 -33.78
N ALA A 1043 0.31 10.32 -34.65
CA ALA A 1043 1.46 9.94 -35.46
C ALA A 1043 2.79 9.99 -34.69
N ARG A 1044 2.87 10.69 -33.56
CA ARG A 1044 4.12 10.85 -32.81
C ARG A 1044 4.45 9.66 -31.91
N GLN A 1045 5.74 9.42 -31.64
CA GLN A 1045 6.19 8.27 -30.85
C GLN A 1045 5.73 8.32 -29.39
N GLU A 1046 5.55 9.51 -28.84
CA GLU A 1046 5.11 9.76 -27.47
C GLU A 1046 3.65 9.34 -27.21
N PHE A 1047 2.86 9.14 -28.27
CA PHE A 1047 1.48 8.67 -28.14
C PHE A 1047 1.46 7.14 -28.12
N ILE A 1048 1.23 6.49 -26.97
CA ILE A 1048 1.42 5.03 -26.85
C ILE A 1048 0.15 4.28 -27.30
N LEU A 1049 0.13 3.70 -28.51
CA LEU A 1049 -1.06 3.05 -29.06
C LEU A 1049 -1.49 1.76 -28.32
N THR A 1050 -0.58 1.12 -27.60
CA THR A 1050 -0.87 -0.07 -26.77
C THR A 1050 -1.52 0.28 -25.43
N ASP A 1051 -1.43 1.54 -25.01
CA ASP A 1051 -1.99 2.00 -23.76
C ASP A 1051 -3.51 2.24 -23.88
N ALA A 1052 -4.27 1.74 -22.90
CA ALA A 1052 -5.73 1.81 -22.93
C ALA A 1052 -6.28 3.25 -22.84
N GLN A 1053 -5.57 4.17 -22.18
CA GLN A 1053 -5.97 5.57 -22.06
C GLN A 1053 -5.69 6.33 -23.35
N PHE A 1054 -4.53 6.14 -23.97
CA PHE A 1054 -4.22 6.73 -25.27
C PHE A 1054 -5.13 6.20 -26.38
N SER A 1055 -5.54 4.93 -26.33
CA SER A 1055 -6.57 4.39 -27.22
C SER A 1055 -7.90 5.13 -27.11
N GLN A 1056 -8.32 5.51 -25.89
CA GLN A 1056 -9.52 6.34 -25.70
C GLN A 1056 -9.33 7.75 -26.23
N THR A 1057 -8.16 8.37 -26.01
CA THR A 1057 -7.83 9.70 -26.53
C THR A 1057 -7.84 9.71 -28.06
N LEU A 1058 -7.35 8.64 -28.71
CA LEU A 1058 -7.41 8.48 -30.16
C LEU A 1058 -8.84 8.47 -30.69
N ASN A 1059 -9.76 7.83 -29.97
CA ASN A 1059 -11.18 7.80 -30.35
C ASN A 1059 -11.80 9.21 -30.28
N GLU A 1060 -11.44 10.02 -29.28
CA GLU A 1060 -11.92 11.42 -29.17
C GLU A 1060 -11.32 12.31 -30.28
N ALA A 1061 -10.03 12.14 -30.60
CA ALA A 1061 -9.39 12.84 -31.72
C ALA A 1061 -10.04 12.50 -33.07
N ALA A 1062 -10.30 11.21 -33.32
CA ALA A 1062 -11.04 10.74 -34.48
C ALA A 1062 -12.48 11.31 -34.53
N SER A 1063 -13.14 11.41 -33.38
CA SER A 1063 -14.48 12.00 -33.26
C SER A 1063 -14.48 13.49 -33.63
N CYS A 1064 -13.42 14.23 -33.27
CA CYS A 1064 -13.27 15.63 -33.69
C CYS A 1064 -13.19 15.74 -35.23
N ILE A 1065 -12.34 14.93 -35.87
CA ILE A 1065 -12.20 14.92 -37.34
C ILE A 1065 -13.52 14.55 -38.02
N TYR A 1066 -14.22 13.53 -37.51
CA TYR A 1066 -15.53 13.12 -38.01
C TYR A 1066 -16.59 14.21 -37.86
N ALA A 1067 -16.60 14.93 -36.73
CA ALA A 1067 -17.53 16.02 -36.48
C ALA A 1067 -17.27 17.22 -37.40
N ILE A 1068 -16.01 17.56 -37.69
CA ILE A 1068 -15.66 18.61 -38.66
C ILE A 1068 -16.16 18.24 -40.05
N ASN A 1069 -15.96 16.99 -40.48
CA ASN A 1069 -16.49 16.47 -41.74
C ASN A 1069 -18.02 16.51 -41.79
N THR A 1070 -18.69 16.20 -40.68
CA THR A 1070 -20.16 16.26 -40.61
C THR A 1070 -20.68 17.70 -40.75
N ALA A 1071 -19.92 18.70 -40.29
CA ALA A 1071 -20.34 20.10 -40.32
C ALA A 1071 -20.24 20.76 -41.71
N ARG A 1072 -19.20 20.46 -42.51
CA ARG A 1072 -18.96 21.10 -43.82
C ARG A 1072 -18.83 20.13 -45.01
N GLY A 1073 -18.96 18.82 -44.77
CA GLY A 1073 -19.07 17.79 -45.79
C GLY A 1073 -18.00 17.88 -46.88
N GLU A 1074 -18.44 18.03 -48.12
CA GLU A 1074 -17.56 18.08 -49.30
C GLU A 1074 -16.51 19.20 -49.23
N ILE A 1075 -16.80 20.34 -48.60
CA ILE A 1075 -15.84 21.46 -48.49
C ILE A 1075 -14.63 21.02 -47.66
N PHE A 1076 -14.87 20.33 -46.55
CA PHE A 1076 -13.80 19.80 -45.70
C PHE A 1076 -13.02 18.68 -46.41
N GLN A 1077 -13.72 17.79 -47.11
CA GLN A 1077 -13.09 16.69 -47.86
C GLN A 1077 -12.18 17.22 -48.98
N GLN A 1078 -12.59 18.27 -49.69
CA GLN A 1078 -11.77 18.92 -50.71
C GLN A 1078 -10.53 19.58 -50.10
N PHE A 1079 -10.67 20.23 -48.94
CA PHE A 1079 -9.54 20.79 -48.20
C PHE A 1079 -8.55 19.72 -47.75
N LEU A 1080 -9.03 18.59 -47.21
CA LEU A 1080 -8.18 17.44 -46.86
C LEU A 1080 -7.45 16.88 -48.08
N ARG A 1081 -8.17 16.70 -49.20
CA ARG A 1081 -7.63 16.12 -50.44
C ARG A 1081 -6.59 17.01 -51.12
N ARG A 1082 -6.81 18.33 -51.15
CA ARG A 1082 -6.01 19.27 -51.95
C ARG A 1082 -4.95 20.02 -51.15
N THR A 1083 -5.12 20.15 -49.84
CA THR A 1083 -4.30 21.04 -49.02
C THR A 1083 -3.67 20.30 -47.84
N PHE A 1084 -4.46 19.80 -46.90
CA PHE A 1084 -3.91 19.35 -45.61
C PHE A 1084 -3.14 18.02 -45.67
N LEU A 1085 -3.72 16.94 -46.22
CA LEU A 1085 -3.07 15.62 -46.26
C LEU A 1085 -1.86 15.55 -47.21
N PRO A 1086 -1.87 16.19 -48.40
CA PRO A 1086 -0.67 16.29 -49.24
C PRO A 1086 0.51 16.98 -48.55
N GLN A 1087 0.25 17.98 -47.70
CA GLN A 1087 1.28 18.67 -46.93
C GLN A 1087 1.96 17.77 -45.87
N GLN A 1088 1.35 16.63 -45.50
CA GLN A 1088 1.93 15.65 -44.57
C GLN A 1088 2.72 14.53 -45.27
N ASN A 1089 2.98 14.64 -46.58
CA ASN A 1089 3.69 13.64 -47.40
C ASN A 1089 3.05 12.24 -47.44
N LEU A 1090 1.72 12.15 -47.29
CA LEU A 1090 0.98 10.89 -47.45
C LEU A 1090 0.91 10.46 -48.92
N ALA A 1091 1.04 9.15 -49.18
CA ALA A 1091 0.83 8.59 -50.52
C ALA A 1091 -0.63 8.78 -50.97
N GLN A 1092 -0.84 9.07 -52.27
CA GLN A 1092 -2.17 9.35 -52.82
C GLN A 1092 -3.21 8.26 -52.50
N ASN A 1093 -2.81 6.99 -52.50
CA ASN A 1093 -3.69 5.86 -52.18
C ASN A 1093 -4.19 5.89 -50.72
N MET A 1094 -3.36 6.34 -49.77
CA MET A 1094 -3.72 6.46 -48.36
C MET A 1094 -4.60 7.68 -48.11
N ILE A 1095 -4.39 8.77 -48.87
CA ILE A 1095 -5.24 9.96 -48.84
C ILE A 1095 -6.66 9.62 -49.29
N GLU A 1096 -6.80 8.94 -50.43
CA GLU A 1096 -8.12 8.53 -50.93
C GLU A 1096 -8.80 7.50 -50.01
N LEU A 1097 -8.05 6.54 -49.45
CA LEU A 1097 -8.57 5.59 -48.49
C LEU A 1097 -9.11 6.28 -47.22
N PHE A 1098 -8.36 7.22 -46.65
CA PHE A 1098 -8.77 7.94 -45.44
C PHE A 1098 -10.05 8.76 -45.69
N ILE A 1099 -10.15 9.46 -46.83
CA ILE A 1099 -11.32 10.27 -47.19
C ILE A 1099 -12.53 9.39 -47.52
N GLU A 1100 -12.34 8.27 -48.22
CA GLU A 1100 -13.40 7.29 -48.48
C GLU A 1100 -13.96 6.74 -47.16
N LYS A 1101 -13.10 6.33 -46.23
CA LYS A 1101 -13.54 5.80 -44.93
C LYS A 1101 -14.17 6.86 -44.03
N LEU A 1102 -13.68 8.09 -44.07
CA LEU A 1102 -14.28 9.23 -43.36
C LEU A 1102 -15.70 9.59 -43.86
N SER A 1103 -15.99 9.36 -45.14
CA SER A 1103 -17.30 9.70 -45.74
C SER A 1103 -18.31 8.54 -45.70
N THR A 1104 -17.85 7.29 -45.65
CA THR A 1104 -18.71 6.09 -45.79
C THR A 1104 -18.99 5.37 -44.46
N LEU A 1105 -18.08 5.43 -43.49
CA LEU A 1105 -18.20 4.69 -42.24
C LEU A 1105 -19.06 5.41 -41.20
N SER A 1106 -19.68 4.61 -40.31
CA SER A 1106 -20.25 5.14 -39.07
C SER A 1106 -19.14 5.63 -38.13
N LEU A 1107 -19.43 6.52 -37.18
CA LEU A 1107 -18.43 7.02 -36.22
C LEU A 1107 -17.68 5.88 -35.50
N LYS A 1108 -18.38 4.82 -35.09
CA LYS A 1108 -17.76 3.67 -34.41
C LYS A 1108 -16.80 2.92 -35.32
N ASP A 1109 -17.22 2.66 -36.55
CA ASP A 1109 -16.40 1.94 -37.53
C ASP A 1109 -15.21 2.80 -37.99
N PHE A 1110 -15.39 4.12 -38.06
CA PHE A 1110 -14.34 5.08 -38.34
C PHE A 1110 -13.28 5.11 -37.23
N GLN A 1111 -13.66 5.08 -35.95
CA GLN A 1111 -12.73 4.99 -34.83
C GLN A 1111 -11.88 3.71 -34.89
N VAL A 1112 -12.49 2.56 -35.19
CA VAL A 1112 -11.77 1.28 -35.38
C VAL A 1112 -10.82 1.36 -36.57
N PHE A 1113 -11.26 1.95 -37.68
CA PHE A 1113 -10.40 2.19 -38.84
C PHE A 1113 -9.18 3.07 -38.48
N VAL A 1114 -9.38 4.16 -37.74
CA VAL A 1114 -8.31 5.09 -37.34
C VAL A 1114 -7.27 4.39 -36.46
N GLN A 1115 -7.67 3.51 -35.54
CA GLN A 1115 -6.74 2.71 -34.74
C GLN A 1115 -5.83 1.85 -35.61
N ASN A 1116 -6.41 1.12 -36.56
CA ASN A 1116 -5.66 0.27 -37.50
C ASN A 1116 -4.82 1.10 -38.50
N PHE A 1117 -5.31 2.29 -38.86
CA PHE A 1117 -4.60 3.22 -39.73
C PHE A 1117 -3.30 3.67 -39.06
N TYR A 1118 -3.35 4.16 -37.82
CA TYR A 1118 -2.14 4.63 -37.12
C TYR A 1118 -1.20 3.50 -36.70
N SER A 1119 -1.71 2.30 -36.42
CA SER A 1119 -0.85 1.12 -36.18
C SER A 1119 -0.07 0.69 -37.42
N SER A 1120 -0.58 0.99 -38.62
CA SER A 1120 0.08 0.71 -39.90
C SER A 1120 0.88 1.93 -40.43
N PHE A 1121 0.57 3.12 -39.93
CA PHE A 1121 1.20 4.39 -40.30
C PHE A 1121 2.56 4.59 -39.62
N ARG A 1122 2.73 4.05 -38.41
CA ARG A 1122 4.02 3.93 -37.72
C ARG A 1122 4.75 2.69 -38.18
#